data_AF-A0A1S3KGV6-F1
#
_entry.id   AF-A0A1S3KGV6-F1
#
_cell.length_a   1.000
_cell.length_b   1.000
_cell.length_c   1.000
_cell.angle_alpha   90.00
_cell.angle_beta   90.00
_cell.angle_gamma   90.00
#
_symmetry.space_group_name_H-M   'P 1'
#
loop_
_entity.id
_entity.type
_entity.pdbx_description
1 polymer ?
#
loop_
_entity_poly.entity_id
_entity_poly.type
_entity_poly.pdbx_seq_one_letter_code
_entity_poly.pdbx_strand_id
1 'polypeptide(L)'
;MTNLHFGILVVLICLGNLASASFSNEGTEFYVGFMDNDYGDGRDMYLYMTTGSNTPAEVTVTAPKQDTNFRKTAQVARGQSVRVSIPANFKATGSQVESKGIHVMSTQPISLYGLNQEQGSGDAFTAIPVTGLGSKYSAITWSNQGQILVVSTQDRTEVTVKLPGRANNAITYNGVTHTGYAVFTVTMSRYQTLHLQSDDLTATQIEANSAIAVFSGSKKVQIEGTMTSDHLVQQLTPYDAWGKEFLISAPPNSQKYKMKIVSQDRHPNIGRVYISGEAASGTFVTEFYTFVRDYQSNVLRRVWSDSPIQVALFTQSMDSSTNMIDASMVLVPPVYQYRSRYTFTTLGQTAAEMSSHMTIYVANVTTNAGTLRMDGQPMNMSFTRMSSTNYYVSTMPVSPGAHEIYSTDPLTNFYGIMSGFHASSNGNYYVTYPAGMNVAKNTLGCSPFVGQNIVAGNQVDEDCDGRVDEEIKNNIDDDGDGKVDEDLSLPPRANGNWGSWGSWEACSVTCENGTKSRRRQCNSPEPTNGGLACPTDVQGDTDTVPCSLQRCPECDPAAAVSCTSKPNTVCSANRFCECEPGYRDTTGLGQCVKRKIGDTCVLSTDCNTVVGNSRCVEGRCVCSVGYKPGPDNTACVQLTVGDACTSTDQCDVVMDHVTCGTGNTCQCNLGYIATSGQLQCRKRVVGDSCSTDGDCSTAVTGTTCSTSTRRCTCAIGYRPSTDSTSCLARPLNDPCQSTGECSAILPANSSECRDNGGNKRCLCSDSHREFNSTQCRRAQINDTCETPRSTTMCTDPIPFSECSDSRCVCKAGYMASADRASCTKRAVGSPCSTNNDCQAAVVDSLCSDGTCSCKQGYKYISTESACRKRQMDDACSIPEDCSASVASSTCSNGKCACISGYVQESKSKCRIIHIDDNCTVNADCSAVSGEAECKAQGTKNMCKCKDGYYPSDYKLLACAQRQVGDKNCDKPADCSQVIPHSTCYNNECVCVAGYRSTLDGKGCRNTLENWEIALIAAACAFVCFAILCFLLGWCGRKRIRRRHSMKQFTGAWHSSIEDLRVSSAASDSTFNKEDMKSWPADGMTERERVETMSNPVYETSEIKPSDVGLEF
;
A
#
# COMPACT_ATOMS: atom_id res chain seq x y z
N MET A 1 -42.17 -27.65 19.25
CA MET A 1 -41.32 -27.72 18.05
C MET A 1 -41.73 -26.58 17.12
N THR A 2 -41.14 -25.38 17.27
CA THR A 2 -41.65 -24.18 16.55
C THR A 2 -40.60 -23.07 16.34
N ASN A 3 -39.49 -23.04 17.10
CA ASN A 3 -38.53 -21.93 17.09
C ASN A 3 -37.13 -22.28 16.51
N LEU A 4 -37.01 -23.32 15.67
CA LEU A 4 -35.71 -23.74 15.10
C LEU A 4 -35.58 -23.56 13.57
N HIS A 5 -36.67 -23.24 12.86
CA HIS A 5 -36.64 -23.09 11.39
C HIS A 5 -36.43 -21.65 10.90
N PHE A 6 -36.72 -20.63 11.71
CA PHE A 6 -36.55 -19.22 11.28
C PHE A 6 -35.08 -18.81 11.16
N GLY A 7 -34.18 -19.35 12.01
CA GLY A 7 -32.75 -19.04 11.96
C GLY A 7 -32.00 -19.62 10.76
N ILE A 8 -32.50 -20.70 10.16
CA ILE A 8 -31.84 -21.38 9.02
C ILE A 8 -32.22 -20.72 7.69
N LEU A 9 -33.46 -20.21 7.57
CA LEU A 9 -33.93 -19.58 6.33
C LEU A 9 -33.21 -18.25 6.04
N VAL A 10 -32.88 -17.47 7.06
CA VAL A 10 -32.15 -16.19 6.91
C VAL A 10 -30.71 -16.40 6.44
N VAL A 11 -30.03 -17.45 6.93
CA VAL A 11 -28.65 -17.77 6.51
C VAL A 11 -28.59 -18.24 5.05
N LEU A 12 -29.60 -18.97 4.57
CA LEU A 12 -29.67 -19.42 3.18
C LEU A 12 -29.97 -18.30 2.18
N ILE A 13 -30.62 -17.21 2.59
CA ILE A 13 -30.88 -16.05 1.71
C ILE A 13 -29.60 -15.20 1.53
N CYS A 14 -28.68 -15.19 2.50
CA CYS A 14 -27.41 -14.45 2.41
C CYS A 14 -26.30 -15.18 1.60
N LEU A 15 -26.54 -16.41 1.13
CA LEU A 15 -25.60 -17.17 0.28
C LEU A 15 -26.00 -17.20 -1.20
N GLY A 16 -27.16 -16.62 -1.55
CA GLY A 16 -27.73 -16.63 -2.90
C GLY A 16 -27.41 -15.40 -3.75
N ASN A 17 -26.21 -14.80 -3.62
CA ASN A 17 -25.68 -13.79 -4.55
C ASN A 17 -24.18 -13.51 -4.32
N LEU A 18 -23.35 -14.57 -4.38
CA LEU A 18 -21.93 -14.39 -4.71
C LEU A 18 -21.83 -14.11 -6.22
N ALA A 19 -21.99 -12.85 -6.60
CA ALA A 19 -21.54 -12.41 -7.92
C ALA A 19 -20.01 -12.58 -7.99
N SER A 20 -19.51 -13.24 -9.03
CA SER A 20 -18.07 -13.35 -9.29
C SER A 20 -17.44 -11.96 -9.24
N ALA A 21 -16.31 -11.83 -8.54
CA ALA A 21 -15.67 -10.55 -8.28
C ALA A 21 -14.98 -10.01 -9.54
N SER A 22 -15.77 -9.46 -10.46
CA SER A 22 -15.28 -8.82 -11.68
C SER A 22 -14.28 -7.73 -11.31
N PHE A 23 -13.02 -7.91 -11.69
CA PHE A 23 -11.94 -6.93 -11.50
C PHE A 23 -12.01 -5.80 -12.54
N SER A 24 -13.20 -5.45 -13.02
CA SER A 24 -13.46 -4.39 -14.00
C SER A 24 -13.73 -3.04 -13.35
N ASN A 25 -13.74 -1.97 -14.15
CA ASN A 25 -14.34 -0.69 -13.75
C ASN A 25 -15.89 -0.74 -13.58
N GLU A 26 -16.56 -1.82 -14.03
CA GLU A 26 -17.94 -2.12 -13.65
C GLU A 26 -17.99 -2.79 -12.27
N GLY A 27 -18.79 -2.24 -11.33
CA GLY A 27 -18.86 -2.76 -9.95
C GLY A 27 -20.05 -2.25 -9.13
N THR A 28 -20.16 -2.68 -7.87
CA THR A 28 -21.33 -2.45 -7.00
C THR A 28 -21.09 -1.53 -5.80
N GLU A 29 -19.83 -1.24 -5.44
CA GLU A 29 -19.46 -0.29 -4.37
C GLU A 29 -18.26 0.57 -4.80
N PHE A 30 -18.35 1.88 -4.60
CA PHE A 30 -17.29 2.85 -4.93
C PHE A 30 -17.12 3.90 -3.82
N TYR A 31 -15.88 4.38 -3.68
CA TYR A 31 -15.52 5.53 -2.85
C TYR A 31 -14.91 6.60 -3.76
N VAL A 32 -15.56 7.76 -3.85
CA VAL A 32 -15.14 8.86 -4.72
C VAL A 32 -15.03 10.17 -3.95
N GLY A 33 -14.29 11.11 -4.51
CA GLY A 33 -14.12 12.46 -3.98
C GLY A 33 -13.68 13.39 -5.11
N PHE A 34 -13.87 14.69 -4.92
CA PHE A 34 -13.56 15.70 -5.92
C PHE A 34 -12.48 16.65 -5.39
N MET A 35 -11.48 16.92 -6.22
CA MET A 35 -10.39 17.85 -5.90
C MET A 35 -10.83 19.30 -6.14
N ASP A 36 -10.10 20.24 -5.55
CA ASP A 36 -10.32 21.67 -5.76
C ASP A 36 -10.11 22.05 -7.26
N ASN A 37 -11.06 22.78 -7.84
CA ASN A 37 -11.06 23.28 -9.23
C ASN A 37 -11.37 24.78 -9.18
N ASP A 38 -10.50 25.61 -9.76
CA ASP A 38 -10.31 27.01 -9.37
C ASP A 38 -11.00 28.05 -10.28
N TYR A 39 -12.29 28.25 -10.05
CA TYR A 39 -12.99 29.47 -10.46
C TYR A 39 -13.87 30.06 -9.34
N GLY A 40 -14.43 29.21 -8.48
CA GLY A 40 -15.30 29.64 -7.38
C GLY A 40 -16.69 30.06 -7.85
N ASP A 41 -17.11 29.70 -9.07
CA ASP A 41 -18.48 29.95 -9.53
C ASP A 41 -19.50 28.98 -8.92
N GLY A 42 -19.01 27.92 -8.25
CA GLY A 42 -19.78 27.11 -7.32
C GLY A 42 -20.69 26.11 -8.01
N ARG A 43 -20.24 25.53 -9.12
CA ARG A 43 -21.00 24.51 -9.84
C ARG A 43 -21.04 23.20 -9.08
N ASP A 44 -22.16 22.50 -9.23
CA ASP A 44 -22.23 21.09 -8.89
C ASP A 44 -21.34 20.26 -9.83
N MET A 45 -20.68 19.26 -9.23
CA MET A 45 -19.99 18.20 -9.94
C MET A 45 -20.99 17.09 -10.27
N TYR A 46 -20.64 16.23 -11.22
CA TYR A 46 -21.55 15.17 -11.66
C TYR A 46 -20.94 13.78 -11.56
N LEU A 47 -21.74 12.84 -11.07
CA LEU A 47 -21.51 11.41 -11.27
C LEU A 47 -22.38 10.93 -12.44
N TYR A 48 -21.76 10.37 -13.47
CA TYR A 48 -22.41 9.71 -14.59
C TYR A 48 -22.31 8.20 -14.43
N MET A 49 -23.38 7.47 -14.72
CA MET A 49 -23.45 6.02 -14.54
C MET A 49 -24.30 5.32 -15.60
N THR A 50 -23.93 4.07 -15.88
CA THR A 50 -24.59 3.13 -16.82
C THR A 50 -24.43 1.69 -16.31
N THR A 51 -25.21 0.74 -16.83
CA THR A 51 -25.05 -0.70 -16.56
C THR A 51 -25.16 -1.54 -17.84
N GLY A 52 -24.34 -2.59 -17.94
CA GLY A 52 -24.52 -3.65 -18.94
C GLY A 52 -25.57 -4.71 -18.53
N SER A 53 -26.09 -4.65 -17.29
CA SER A 53 -27.02 -5.65 -16.75
C SER A 53 -28.41 -5.57 -17.38
N ASN A 54 -29.01 -6.72 -17.64
CA ASN A 54 -30.40 -6.82 -18.13
C ASN A 54 -31.44 -6.50 -17.03
N THR A 55 -31.05 -6.46 -15.76
CA THR A 55 -31.88 -5.96 -14.66
C THR A 55 -31.47 -4.53 -14.28
N PRO A 56 -32.42 -3.59 -14.09
CA PRO A 56 -32.10 -2.23 -13.64
C PRO A 56 -31.32 -2.22 -12.32
N ALA A 57 -30.33 -1.34 -12.24
CA ALA A 57 -29.50 -1.14 -11.06
C ALA A 57 -30.13 -0.07 -10.15
N GLU A 58 -30.37 -0.40 -8.88
CA GLU A 58 -30.76 0.58 -7.87
C GLU A 58 -29.50 1.18 -7.26
N VAL A 59 -29.18 2.43 -7.63
CA VAL A 59 -27.98 3.13 -7.16
C VAL A 59 -28.33 4.08 -6.03
N THR A 60 -27.58 4.03 -4.93
CA THR A 60 -27.65 4.97 -3.80
C THR A 60 -26.31 5.70 -3.68
N VAL A 61 -26.33 7.03 -3.74
CA VAL A 61 -25.17 7.92 -3.51
C VAL A 61 -25.36 8.64 -2.17
N THR A 62 -24.34 8.62 -1.31
CA THR A 62 -24.34 9.30 0.00
C THR A 62 -22.99 9.95 0.30
N ALA A 63 -22.92 10.83 1.29
CA ALA A 63 -21.66 11.34 1.84
C ALA A 63 -21.70 11.38 3.39
N PRO A 64 -21.63 10.22 4.07
CA PRO A 64 -22.11 10.06 5.45
C PRO A 64 -21.44 10.92 6.53
N LYS A 65 -20.31 11.57 6.23
CA LYS A 65 -19.63 12.53 7.14
C LYS A 65 -19.66 13.99 6.67
N GLN A 66 -20.02 14.29 5.42
CA GLN A 66 -20.19 15.67 4.94
C GLN A 66 -21.62 16.16 5.17
N ASP A 67 -22.61 15.32 4.90
CA ASP A 67 -24.03 15.59 5.22
C ASP A 67 -24.76 14.25 5.39
N THR A 68 -25.25 13.98 6.59
CA THR A 68 -26.00 12.75 6.91
C THR A 68 -27.36 12.67 6.22
N ASN A 69 -27.86 13.79 5.68
CA ASN A 69 -29.10 13.86 4.92
C ASN A 69 -28.86 13.78 3.40
N PHE A 70 -27.60 13.89 2.94
CA PHE A 70 -27.29 13.75 1.52
C PHE A 70 -27.40 12.29 1.11
N ARG A 71 -28.59 11.96 0.58
CA ARG A 71 -28.87 10.70 -0.10
C ARG A 71 -29.55 10.99 -1.43
N LYS A 72 -28.95 10.52 -2.53
CA LYS A 72 -29.58 10.47 -3.85
C LYS A 72 -29.81 9.00 -4.23
N THR A 73 -30.90 8.72 -4.91
CA THR A 73 -31.24 7.38 -5.40
C THR A 73 -31.59 7.45 -6.88
N ALA A 74 -31.08 6.52 -7.67
CA ALA A 74 -31.29 6.41 -9.10
C ALA A 74 -31.65 4.97 -9.50
N GLN A 75 -32.42 4.84 -10.57
CA GLN A 75 -32.59 3.58 -11.30
C GLN A 75 -31.79 3.71 -12.59
N VAL A 76 -30.89 2.77 -12.86
CA VAL A 76 -30.05 2.76 -14.07
C VAL A 76 -30.39 1.50 -14.85
N ALA A 77 -31.15 1.63 -15.94
CA ALA A 77 -31.43 0.53 -16.85
C ALA A 77 -30.36 0.45 -17.95
N ARG A 78 -30.24 -0.71 -18.60
CA ARG A 78 -29.33 -0.92 -19.73
C ARG A 78 -29.59 0.10 -20.84
N GLY A 79 -28.53 0.68 -21.39
CA GLY A 79 -28.62 1.72 -22.43
C GLY A 79 -29.13 3.08 -21.92
N GLN A 80 -29.24 3.29 -20.60
CA GLN A 80 -29.52 4.60 -20.02
C GLN A 80 -28.29 5.19 -19.35
N SER A 81 -27.95 6.43 -19.72
CA SER A 81 -27.02 7.27 -18.97
C SER A 81 -27.79 8.02 -17.89
N VAL A 82 -27.35 7.90 -16.64
CA VAL A 82 -27.95 8.63 -15.51
C VAL A 82 -26.93 9.56 -14.88
N ARG A 83 -27.36 10.79 -14.58
CA ARG A 83 -26.54 11.85 -13.99
C ARG A 83 -27.03 12.17 -12.57
N VAL A 84 -26.13 12.18 -11.60
CA VAL A 84 -26.38 12.58 -10.21
C VAL A 84 -25.56 13.83 -9.88
N SER A 85 -26.25 14.89 -9.44
CA SER A 85 -25.65 16.17 -9.01
C SER A 85 -25.04 16.05 -7.61
N ILE A 86 -23.78 16.49 -7.49
CA ILE A 86 -23.02 16.53 -6.24
C ILE A 86 -22.75 18.01 -5.89
N PRO A 87 -23.26 18.52 -4.75
CA PRO A 87 -23.13 19.92 -4.37
C PRO A 87 -21.70 20.44 -4.33
N ALA A 88 -21.47 21.65 -4.85
CA ALA A 88 -20.15 22.30 -4.95
C ALA A 88 -19.30 22.27 -3.65
N ASN A 89 -19.93 22.30 -2.47
CA ASN A 89 -19.27 22.24 -1.16
C ASN A 89 -18.71 20.86 -0.80
N PHE A 90 -18.83 19.86 -1.69
CA PHE A 90 -18.23 18.53 -1.55
C PHE A 90 -16.83 18.44 -2.21
N LYS A 91 -16.37 19.50 -2.91
CA LYS A 91 -14.95 19.64 -3.28
C LYS A 91 -14.08 19.68 -2.02
N ALA A 92 -12.95 18.97 -2.04
CA ALA A 92 -11.92 19.07 -1.02
C ALA A 92 -11.00 20.28 -1.29
N THR A 93 -10.52 20.95 -0.25
CA THR A 93 -9.79 22.23 -0.36
C THR A 93 -8.64 22.31 0.65
N GLY A 94 -7.48 22.81 0.23
CA GLY A 94 -6.30 22.93 1.09
C GLY A 94 -5.61 21.60 1.42
N SER A 95 -4.43 21.68 2.04
CA SER A 95 -3.64 20.52 2.49
C SER A 95 -4.06 20.07 3.90
N GLN A 96 -5.18 19.34 4.00
CA GLN A 96 -5.82 18.98 5.28
C GLN A 96 -6.68 17.69 5.18
N VAL A 97 -7.14 17.20 6.35
CA VAL A 97 -8.14 16.12 6.44
C VAL A 97 -9.54 16.71 6.57
N GLU A 98 -10.43 16.33 5.66
CA GLU A 98 -11.84 16.70 5.63
C GLU A 98 -12.75 15.47 5.65
N SER A 99 -14.06 15.68 5.52
CA SER A 99 -15.10 14.64 5.54
C SER A 99 -15.77 14.42 4.17
N LYS A 100 -15.09 14.74 3.06
CA LYS A 100 -15.67 14.86 1.70
C LYS A 100 -15.95 13.52 1.00
N GLY A 101 -15.77 12.39 1.65
CA GLY A 101 -15.87 11.07 1.02
C GLY A 101 -17.30 10.74 0.61
N ILE A 102 -17.50 10.51 -0.68
CA ILE A 102 -18.77 10.10 -1.28
C ILE A 102 -18.74 8.58 -1.44
N HIS A 103 -19.84 7.94 -1.07
CA HIS A 103 -20.03 6.50 -1.12
C HIS A 103 -21.18 6.18 -2.08
N VAL A 104 -20.90 5.33 -3.08
CA VAL A 104 -21.88 4.87 -4.07
C VAL A 104 -22.06 3.37 -3.90
N MET A 105 -23.30 2.94 -3.73
CA MET A 105 -23.71 1.53 -3.70
C MET A 105 -24.70 1.25 -4.83
N SER A 106 -24.63 0.07 -5.43
CA SER A 106 -25.52 -0.37 -6.51
C SER A 106 -25.93 -1.84 -6.34
N THR A 107 -27.18 -2.18 -6.68
CA THR A 107 -27.66 -3.57 -6.67
C THR A 107 -27.20 -4.42 -7.85
N GLN A 108 -26.58 -3.80 -8.86
CA GLN A 108 -26.01 -4.43 -10.06
C GLN A 108 -24.69 -3.74 -10.43
N PRO A 109 -23.77 -4.40 -11.15
CA PRO A 109 -22.57 -3.73 -11.67
C PRO A 109 -22.92 -2.49 -12.51
N ILE A 110 -22.29 -1.36 -12.19
CA ILE A 110 -22.36 -0.12 -12.97
C ILE A 110 -20.96 0.34 -13.36
N SER A 111 -20.80 0.95 -14.53
CA SER A 111 -19.67 1.84 -14.80
C SER A 111 -20.00 3.22 -14.23
N LEU A 112 -19.04 3.83 -13.53
CA LEU A 112 -19.20 5.11 -12.84
C LEU A 112 -18.08 6.08 -13.25
N TYR A 113 -18.43 7.32 -13.54
CA TYR A 113 -17.51 8.39 -13.95
C TYR A 113 -17.79 9.67 -13.17
N GLY A 114 -16.76 10.41 -12.78
CA GLY A 114 -16.88 11.71 -12.13
C GLY A 114 -16.40 12.84 -13.02
N LEU A 115 -17.23 13.87 -13.20
CA LEU A 115 -16.89 15.10 -13.92
C LEU A 115 -16.76 16.25 -12.91
N ASN A 116 -15.56 16.84 -12.82
CA ASN A 116 -15.27 17.99 -11.95
C ASN A 116 -15.18 19.26 -12.80
N GLN A 117 -16.20 20.13 -12.76
CA GLN A 117 -16.35 21.24 -13.72
C GLN A 117 -16.76 22.58 -13.07
N GLU A 118 -16.23 23.67 -13.59
CA GLU A 118 -16.51 25.08 -13.24
C GLU A 118 -16.67 25.91 -14.55
N GLN A 119 -16.67 27.25 -14.47
CA GLN A 119 -16.66 28.14 -15.65
C GLN A 119 -15.36 28.05 -16.47
N GLY A 120 -15.34 27.18 -17.48
CA GLY A 120 -14.21 27.07 -18.42
C GLY A 120 -12.99 26.37 -17.82
N SER A 121 -13.25 25.37 -16.97
CA SER A 121 -12.25 24.45 -16.41
C SER A 121 -12.98 23.19 -15.93
N GLY A 122 -12.68 22.04 -16.49
CA GLY A 122 -13.15 20.76 -15.99
C GLY A 122 -12.52 19.56 -16.69
N ASP A 123 -12.28 18.51 -15.90
CA ASP A 123 -11.74 17.21 -16.36
C ASP A 123 -12.45 16.07 -15.61
N ALA A 124 -12.25 14.83 -16.06
CA ALA A 124 -13.06 13.71 -15.63
C ALA A 124 -12.31 12.39 -15.39
N PHE A 125 -12.74 11.66 -14.36
CA PHE A 125 -12.17 10.37 -13.99
C PHE A 125 -13.14 9.21 -14.19
N THR A 126 -12.60 8.03 -14.53
CA THR A 126 -13.33 6.75 -14.38
C THR A 126 -13.16 6.25 -12.95
N ALA A 127 -14.26 5.93 -12.28
CA ALA A 127 -14.22 5.49 -10.90
C ALA A 127 -13.88 4.00 -10.79
N ILE A 128 -12.99 3.65 -9.86
CA ILE A 128 -12.57 2.27 -9.61
C ILE A 128 -13.41 1.70 -8.44
N PRO A 129 -14.07 0.54 -8.61
CA PRO A 129 -14.85 -0.08 -7.54
C PRO A 129 -13.96 -0.68 -6.46
N VAL A 130 -14.53 -0.96 -5.28
CA VAL A 130 -13.81 -1.48 -4.10
C VAL A 130 -12.96 -2.72 -4.39
N THR A 131 -13.39 -3.59 -5.31
CA THR A 131 -12.64 -4.78 -5.77
C THR A 131 -11.29 -4.44 -6.42
N GLY A 132 -11.22 -3.32 -7.15
CA GLY A 132 -10.01 -2.81 -7.81
C GLY A 132 -9.16 -1.87 -6.95
N LEU A 133 -9.55 -1.58 -5.71
CA LEU A 133 -8.76 -0.74 -4.81
C LEU A 133 -7.60 -1.53 -4.18
N GLY A 134 -6.52 -0.82 -3.87
CA GLY A 134 -5.33 -1.35 -3.21
C GLY A 134 -4.89 -0.43 -2.08
N SER A 135 -3.67 -0.64 -1.59
CA SER A 135 -3.10 0.13 -0.47
C SER A 135 -1.79 0.84 -0.79
N LYS A 136 -1.32 0.81 -2.04
CA LYS A 136 -0.08 1.47 -2.48
C LYS A 136 -0.28 2.18 -3.82
N TYR A 137 0.08 3.45 -3.88
CA TYR A 137 -0.11 4.34 -5.03
C TYR A 137 1.10 5.27 -5.20
N SER A 138 1.27 5.85 -6.39
CA SER A 138 2.23 6.94 -6.65
C SER A 138 1.52 8.02 -7.43
N ALA A 139 1.55 9.26 -6.95
CA ALA A 139 0.83 10.36 -7.58
C ALA A 139 1.39 10.70 -8.97
N ILE A 140 0.53 11.14 -9.88
CA ILE A 140 0.91 11.81 -11.13
C ILE A 140 0.18 13.15 -11.19
N THR A 141 0.93 14.24 -11.31
CA THR A 141 0.41 15.62 -11.30
C THR A 141 1.06 16.45 -12.41
N TRP A 142 0.61 17.67 -12.65
CA TRP A 142 1.41 18.67 -13.36
C TRP A 142 2.04 19.68 -12.40
N SER A 143 3.14 20.31 -12.81
CA SER A 143 3.80 21.39 -12.09
C SER A 143 2.93 22.65 -12.04
N ASN A 144 3.10 23.45 -10.99
CA ASN A 144 2.27 24.59 -10.62
C ASN A 144 0.82 24.16 -10.31
N GLN A 145 0.57 23.90 -9.03
CA GLN A 145 -0.71 23.45 -8.44
C GLN A 145 -1.04 21.94 -8.55
N GLY A 146 -0.05 21.05 -8.49
CA GLY A 146 -0.27 19.60 -8.36
C GLY A 146 -1.04 19.20 -7.10
N GLN A 147 -1.93 18.21 -7.22
CA GLN A 147 -2.85 17.75 -6.16
C GLN A 147 -2.84 16.23 -5.95
N ILE A 148 -3.13 15.83 -4.70
CA ILE A 148 -3.48 14.45 -4.31
C ILE A 148 -4.74 14.50 -3.44
N LEU A 149 -5.67 13.57 -3.65
CA LEU A 149 -6.81 13.33 -2.78
C LEU A 149 -6.93 11.83 -2.46
N VAL A 150 -6.88 11.48 -1.17
CA VAL A 150 -7.06 10.11 -0.66
C VAL A 150 -8.40 10.00 0.05
N VAL A 151 -9.22 8.99 -0.27
CA VAL A 151 -10.51 8.69 0.37
C VAL A 151 -10.41 7.39 1.17
N SER A 152 -10.75 7.44 2.45
CA SER A 152 -10.68 6.28 3.36
C SER A 152 -11.92 5.37 3.26
N THR A 153 -11.70 4.08 2.95
CA THR A 153 -12.78 3.08 2.86
C THR A 153 -13.13 2.44 4.21
N GLN A 154 -12.25 2.56 5.21
CA GLN A 154 -12.35 1.90 6.52
C GLN A 154 -12.02 2.88 7.67
N ASP A 155 -12.34 2.50 8.90
CA ASP A 155 -11.96 3.26 10.09
C ASP A 155 -10.56 2.87 10.58
N ARG A 156 -9.78 3.86 11.06
CA ARG A 156 -8.36 3.73 11.41
C ARG A 156 -7.46 3.38 10.21
N THR A 157 -7.84 3.85 9.03
CA THR A 157 -6.95 3.85 7.85
C THR A 157 -5.75 4.77 8.14
N GLU A 158 -4.56 4.19 8.26
CA GLU A 158 -3.31 4.95 8.41
C GLU A 158 -2.68 5.13 7.04
N VAL A 159 -2.58 6.37 6.57
CA VAL A 159 -2.01 6.74 5.26
C VAL A 159 -0.64 7.36 5.48
N THR A 160 0.41 6.70 5.01
CA THR A 160 1.79 7.20 5.00
C THR A 160 2.12 7.82 3.65
N VAL A 161 2.43 9.11 3.66
CA VAL A 161 2.82 9.90 2.49
C VAL A 161 4.34 10.02 2.50
N LYS A 162 4.98 9.69 1.36
CA LYS A 162 6.44 9.75 1.17
C LYS A 162 6.76 10.64 -0.03
N LEU A 163 7.26 11.84 0.24
CA LEU A 163 7.58 12.82 -0.81
C LEU A 163 8.83 12.40 -1.64
N PRO A 164 8.91 12.83 -2.91
CA PRO A 164 10.14 12.78 -3.70
C PRO A 164 11.08 13.93 -3.29
N GLY A 165 12.40 13.77 -3.46
CA GLY A 165 13.44 14.68 -2.95
C GLY A 165 13.51 16.09 -3.54
N ARG A 166 12.46 16.55 -4.24
CA ARG A 166 12.44 17.78 -5.06
C ARG A 166 12.28 19.03 -4.20
N ALA A 167 13.04 20.07 -4.52
CA ALA A 167 13.10 21.32 -3.73
C ALA A 167 11.76 22.07 -3.64
N ASN A 168 10.94 22.04 -4.70
CA ASN A 168 9.68 22.80 -4.77
C ASN A 168 8.49 22.07 -4.12
N ASN A 169 8.64 20.79 -3.74
CA ASN A 169 7.53 19.92 -3.34
C ASN A 169 7.12 20.11 -1.87
N ALA A 170 7.01 21.36 -1.43
CA ALA A 170 6.65 21.70 -0.06
C ALA A 170 5.14 21.46 0.17
N ILE A 171 4.80 20.59 1.11
CA ILE A 171 3.43 20.42 1.62
C ILE A 171 3.36 21.00 3.04
N THR A 172 2.55 22.03 3.25
CA THR A 172 2.19 22.47 4.61
C THR A 172 0.93 21.73 5.07
N TYR A 173 1.08 20.84 6.04
CA TYR A 173 -0.01 20.04 6.63
C TYR A 173 0.02 20.17 8.16
N ASN A 174 -1.14 20.38 8.80
CA ASN A 174 -1.25 20.66 10.24
C ASN A 174 -0.28 21.74 10.78
N GLY A 175 0.05 22.74 9.95
CA GLY A 175 1.00 23.82 10.30
C GLY A 175 2.49 23.44 10.19
N VAL A 176 2.81 22.21 9.79
CA VAL A 176 4.18 21.73 9.54
C VAL A 176 4.43 21.68 8.03
N THR A 177 5.51 22.32 7.56
CA THR A 177 5.92 22.24 6.16
C THR A 177 6.88 21.07 5.95
N HIS A 178 6.39 20.03 5.29
CA HIS A 178 7.13 18.86 4.85
C HIS A 178 7.80 19.15 3.50
N THR A 179 9.12 18.93 3.40
CA THR A 179 9.93 19.23 2.20
C THR A 179 10.95 18.12 1.92
N GLY A 180 11.44 18.04 0.68
CA GLY A 180 12.37 16.99 0.25
C GLY A 180 11.79 15.59 0.48
N TYR A 181 12.62 14.63 0.90
CA TYR A 181 12.23 13.25 1.19
C TYR A 181 11.38 13.04 2.47
N ALA A 182 10.58 14.02 2.89
CA ALA A 182 9.78 13.92 4.10
C ALA A 182 8.79 12.75 4.01
N VAL A 183 8.65 12.04 5.13
CA VAL A 183 7.66 10.98 5.35
C VAL A 183 6.79 11.40 6.53
N PHE A 184 5.48 11.32 6.37
CA PHE A 184 4.50 11.58 7.43
C PHE A 184 3.29 10.66 7.31
N THR A 185 2.66 10.34 8.43
CA THR A 185 1.52 9.42 8.49
C THR A 185 0.29 10.13 9.05
N VAL A 186 -0.87 9.87 8.45
CA VAL A 186 -2.16 10.47 8.78
C VAL A 186 -3.16 9.35 9.08
N THR A 187 -3.71 9.32 10.29
CA THR A 187 -4.79 8.38 10.65
C THR A 187 -6.14 8.98 10.27
N MET A 188 -6.93 8.24 9.50
CA MET A 188 -8.22 8.63 8.95
C MET A 188 -9.31 7.65 9.38
N SER A 189 -10.56 8.10 9.41
CA SER A 189 -11.74 7.29 9.70
C SER A 189 -12.71 7.33 8.52
N ARG A 190 -13.39 6.22 8.19
CA ARG A 190 -14.14 5.95 6.95
C ARG A 190 -14.92 7.15 6.41
N TYR A 191 -14.88 7.38 5.10
CA TYR A 191 -15.41 8.57 4.41
C TYR A 191 -14.70 9.90 4.70
N GLN A 192 -13.61 9.92 5.49
CA GLN A 192 -12.71 11.08 5.52
C GLN A 192 -11.80 11.10 4.31
N THR A 193 -11.36 12.31 3.96
CA THR A 193 -10.53 12.63 2.80
C THR A 193 -9.29 13.39 3.20
N LEU A 194 -8.10 12.95 2.78
CA LEU A 194 -6.86 13.71 2.91
C LEU A 194 -6.57 14.36 1.55
N HIS A 195 -6.68 15.68 1.50
CA HIS A 195 -6.31 16.47 0.32
C HIS A 195 -4.95 17.12 0.56
N LEU A 196 -4.14 17.21 -0.49
CA LEU A 196 -2.77 17.73 -0.45
C LEU A 196 -2.51 18.53 -1.75
N GLN A 197 -1.88 19.70 -1.62
CA GLN A 197 -1.58 20.60 -2.73
C GLN A 197 -0.12 21.10 -2.64
N SER A 198 0.58 21.19 -3.77
CA SER A 198 1.97 21.70 -3.88
C SER A 198 2.31 22.08 -5.34
N ASP A 199 3.61 22.14 -5.70
CA ASP A 199 4.09 22.41 -7.06
C ASP A 199 3.88 21.21 -8.00
N ASP A 200 4.79 20.21 -8.04
CA ASP A 200 4.63 18.95 -8.79
C ASP A 200 4.75 17.72 -7.88
N LEU A 201 3.64 17.27 -7.31
CA LEU A 201 3.58 16.10 -6.42
C LEU A 201 3.85 14.74 -7.12
N THR A 202 4.16 14.71 -8.42
CA THR A 202 4.46 13.48 -9.17
C THR A 202 5.49 12.61 -8.46
N ALA A 203 5.21 11.31 -8.39
CA ALA A 203 5.95 10.27 -7.68
C ALA A 203 5.97 10.36 -6.14
N THR A 204 5.09 11.17 -5.54
CA THR A 204 4.75 11.04 -4.12
C THR A 204 4.10 9.67 -3.88
N GLN A 205 4.73 8.83 -3.06
CA GLN A 205 4.22 7.50 -2.75
C GLN A 205 3.24 7.57 -1.58
N ILE A 206 2.15 6.82 -1.70
CA ILE A 206 1.03 6.80 -0.75
C ILE A 206 0.81 5.34 -0.36
N GLU A 207 1.06 5.00 0.90
CA GLU A 207 0.96 3.63 1.42
C GLU A 207 0.00 3.58 2.60
N ALA A 208 -0.90 2.60 2.64
CA ALA A 208 -1.91 2.47 3.68
C ALA A 208 -1.99 1.07 4.32
N ASN A 209 -2.54 1.01 5.53
CA ASN A 209 -2.85 -0.25 6.23
C ASN A 209 -4.13 -0.95 5.73
N SER A 210 -4.89 -0.32 4.84
CA SER A 210 -6.20 -0.74 4.34
C SER A 210 -6.43 -0.18 2.93
N ALA A 211 -7.47 -0.65 2.23
CA ALA A 211 -7.78 -0.18 0.88
C ALA A 211 -8.22 1.30 0.88
N ILE A 212 -7.76 2.07 -0.10
CA ILE A 212 -8.06 3.50 -0.26
C ILE A 212 -8.37 3.82 -1.73
N ALA A 213 -9.22 4.81 -1.98
CA ALA A 213 -9.31 5.42 -3.31
C ALA A 213 -8.37 6.62 -3.37
N VAL A 214 -7.58 6.76 -4.44
CA VAL A 214 -6.60 7.83 -4.61
C VAL A 214 -6.82 8.52 -5.95
N PHE A 215 -6.85 9.84 -5.91
CA PHE A 215 -6.95 10.71 -7.08
C PHE A 215 -5.73 11.62 -7.12
N SER A 216 -5.24 11.95 -8.30
CA SER A 216 -4.24 13.01 -8.47
C SER A 216 -4.39 13.73 -9.81
N GLY A 217 -3.70 14.86 -9.91
CA GLY A 217 -3.73 15.74 -11.08
C GLY A 217 -3.29 17.14 -10.66
N SER A 218 -3.97 18.19 -11.10
CA SER A 218 -3.64 19.58 -10.77
C SER A 218 -4.90 20.44 -10.65
N LYS A 219 -4.85 21.41 -9.74
CA LYS A 219 -5.99 22.28 -9.40
C LYS A 219 -6.48 23.04 -10.63
N LYS A 220 -5.54 23.68 -11.33
CA LYS A 220 -5.72 24.40 -12.59
C LYS A 220 -4.37 24.68 -13.22
N VAL A 221 -4.13 24.29 -14.47
CA VAL A 221 -2.79 24.33 -15.06
C VAL A 221 -2.78 24.54 -16.58
N GLN A 222 -1.72 25.18 -17.06
CA GLN A 222 -1.49 25.49 -18.47
C GLN A 222 -0.31 24.66 -18.99
N ILE A 223 -0.58 23.73 -19.92
CA ILE A 223 0.39 22.82 -20.51
C ILE A 223 0.79 23.33 -21.89
N GLU A 224 1.76 24.25 -21.94
CA GLU A 224 2.39 24.81 -23.16
C GLU A 224 1.47 25.41 -24.23
N GLY A 225 0.18 25.59 -23.94
CA GLY A 225 -0.63 26.61 -24.59
C GLY A 225 -0.31 28.01 -24.07
N THR A 226 -1.03 29.01 -24.57
CA THR A 226 -0.92 30.41 -24.12
C THR A 226 -2.26 31.05 -23.76
N MET A 227 -3.38 30.36 -23.99
CA MET A 227 -4.72 30.95 -23.86
C MET A 227 -5.56 30.38 -22.73
N THR A 228 -5.42 29.09 -22.39
CA THR A 228 -6.29 28.39 -21.43
C THR A 228 -5.51 27.59 -20.40
N SER A 229 -6.16 27.33 -19.26
CA SER A 229 -5.62 26.59 -18.12
C SER A 229 -6.75 25.82 -17.45
N ASP A 230 -6.59 24.52 -17.28
CA ASP A 230 -7.69 23.61 -16.96
C ASP A 230 -7.38 22.75 -15.71
N HIS A 231 -8.43 22.22 -15.08
CA HIS A 231 -8.32 21.23 -14.03
C HIS A 231 -7.79 19.91 -14.61
N LEU A 232 -7.13 19.08 -13.80
CA LEU A 232 -6.72 17.73 -14.20
C LEU A 232 -7.07 16.75 -13.09
N VAL A 233 -7.74 15.64 -13.42
CA VAL A 233 -8.06 14.60 -12.42
C VAL A 233 -8.19 13.20 -13.02
N GLN A 234 -7.48 12.24 -12.43
CA GLN A 234 -7.77 10.82 -12.60
C GLN A 234 -7.79 10.08 -11.26
N GLN A 235 -8.61 9.03 -11.16
CA GLN A 235 -8.47 8.04 -10.10
C GLN A 235 -7.34 7.08 -10.47
N LEU A 236 -6.35 6.97 -9.61
CA LEU A 236 -5.16 6.16 -9.85
C LEU A 236 -5.46 4.67 -9.68
N THR A 237 -4.86 3.83 -10.52
CA THR A 237 -4.75 2.39 -10.22
C THR A 237 -3.66 2.15 -9.16
N PRO A 238 -3.86 1.20 -8.22
CA PRO A 238 -2.84 0.86 -7.22
C PRO A 238 -1.66 0.11 -7.85
N TYR A 239 -0.53 -0.03 -7.12
CA TYR A 239 0.68 -0.74 -7.59
C TYR A 239 0.41 -2.17 -8.06
N ASP A 240 -0.51 -2.86 -7.41
CA ASP A 240 -0.95 -4.17 -7.82
C ASP A 240 -1.78 -4.14 -9.12
N ALA A 241 -2.14 -2.99 -9.71
CA ALA A 241 -2.80 -2.90 -11.02
C ALA A 241 -1.98 -2.07 -12.04
N TRP A 242 -0.65 -2.23 -12.02
CA TRP A 242 0.31 -1.58 -12.92
C TRP A 242 0.89 -2.60 -13.92
N GLY A 243 1.52 -2.15 -15.01
CA GLY A 243 1.99 -3.06 -16.07
C GLY A 243 3.26 -2.66 -16.79
N LYS A 244 3.64 -3.44 -17.80
CA LYS A 244 4.95 -3.33 -18.50
C LYS A 244 4.88 -2.95 -19.98
N GLU A 245 3.70 -2.91 -20.59
CA GLU A 245 3.53 -2.50 -21.99
C GLU A 245 2.27 -1.65 -22.16
N PHE A 246 2.38 -0.57 -22.92
CA PHE A 246 1.37 0.47 -23.13
C PHE A 246 1.37 0.91 -24.60
N LEU A 247 0.18 1.23 -25.10
CA LEU A 247 -0.05 1.74 -26.46
C LEU A 247 -0.59 3.16 -26.38
N ILE A 248 0.03 4.06 -27.13
CA ILE A 248 -0.19 5.49 -27.02
C ILE A 248 -0.40 6.11 -28.41
N SER A 249 -1.52 6.80 -28.55
CA SER A 249 -1.73 7.88 -29.51
C SER A 249 -2.12 9.16 -28.79
N ALA A 250 -2.18 10.25 -29.53
CA ALA A 250 -2.78 11.48 -29.06
C ALA A 250 -4.30 11.32 -28.80
N PRO A 251 -4.87 11.97 -27.78
CA PRO A 251 -6.31 12.13 -27.66
C PRO A 251 -6.92 12.90 -28.86
N PRO A 252 -8.17 12.60 -29.28
CA PRO A 252 -8.81 13.21 -30.44
C PRO A 252 -8.80 14.74 -30.42
N ASN A 253 -8.50 15.37 -31.55
CA ASN A 253 -8.44 16.82 -31.74
C ASN A 253 -7.29 17.55 -31.04
N SER A 254 -6.40 16.86 -30.31
CA SER A 254 -5.13 17.43 -29.84
C SER A 254 -4.12 17.55 -30.99
N GLN A 255 -3.31 18.62 -31.02
CA GLN A 255 -2.17 18.73 -31.95
C GLN A 255 -0.88 18.17 -31.36
N LYS A 256 -0.70 18.33 -30.05
CA LYS A 256 0.41 17.75 -29.28
C LYS A 256 -0.13 17.11 -28.02
N TYR A 257 0.54 16.03 -27.63
CA TYR A 257 0.36 15.41 -26.32
C TYR A 257 1.71 15.25 -25.62
N LYS A 258 1.66 15.26 -24.29
CA LYS A 258 2.76 14.90 -23.40
C LYS A 258 2.41 13.62 -22.65
N MET A 259 3.44 12.89 -22.25
CA MET A 259 3.33 11.70 -21.41
C MET A 259 4.13 11.92 -20.12
N LYS A 260 3.55 11.60 -18.96
CA LYS A 260 4.31 11.25 -17.76
C LYS A 260 4.19 9.74 -17.50
N ILE A 261 5.28 9.17 -16.98
CA ILE A 261 5.39 7.79 -16.53
C ILE A 261 5.87 7.85 -15.09
N VAL A 262 5.41 6.95 -14.22
CA VAL A 262 5.96 6.72 -12.87
C VAL A 262 6.25 5.23 -12.64
N SER A 263 7.24 4.92 -11.80
CA SER A 263 7.63 3.55 -11.43
C SER A 263 7.44 3.30 -9.93
N GLN A 264 7.33 2.02 -9.55
CA GLN A 264 7.26 1.56 -8.16
C GLN A 264 8.65 1.67 -7.48
N ASP A 265 9.70 1.42 -8.26
CA ASP A 265 11.09 1.43 -7.81
C ASP A 265 11.61 2.86 -7.63
N ARG A 266 12.43 3.06 -6.58
CA ARG A 266 13.26 4.27 -6.42
C ARG A 266 14.65 4.04 -7.02
N HIS A 267 15.28 5.11 -7.48
CA HIS A 267 16.68 5.09 -7.94
C HIS A 267 17.61 4.47 -6.88
N PRO A 268 18.57 3.59 -7.25
CA PRO A 268 19.00 3.24 -8.61
C PRO A 268 18.23 2.09 -9.26
N ASN A 269 17.29 1.44 -8.58
CA ASN A 269 16.67 0.19 -9.01
C ASN A 269 15.57 0.35 -10.08
N ILE A 270 15.49 1.51 -10.74
CA ILE A 270 14.42 1.81 -11.70
C ILE A 270 14.65 0.99 -12.98
N GLY A 271 13.76 0.03 -13.25
CA GLY A 271 13.72 -0.71 -14.51
C GLY A 271 13.65 0.23 -15.72
N ARG A 272 14.28 -0.16 -16.83
CA ARG A 272 14.36 0.70 -18.01
C ARG A 272 12.98 0.84 -18.64
N VAL A 273 12.76 1.97 -19.31
CA VAL A 273 11.58 2.21 -20.15
C VAL A 273 12.06 2.52 -21.57
N TYR A 274 11.36 1.93 -22.52
CA TYR A 274 11.65 1.91 -23.95
C TYR A 274 10.48 2.51 -24.72
N ILE A 275 10.77 3.22 -25.82
CA ILE A 275 9.76 3.94 -26.62
C ILE A 275 10.02 3.66 -28.10
N SER A 276 9.01 3.16 -28.82
CA SER A 276 9.18 2.74 -30.22
C SER A 276 9.52 3.93 -31.13
N GLY A 277 10.64 3.83 -31.85
CA GLY A 277 11.07 4.88 -32.78
C GLY A 277 11.79 6.06 -32.12
N GLU A 278 12.52 5.81 -31.03
CA GLU A 278 13.55 6.72 -30.49
C GLU A 278 14.89 5.98 -30.38
N ALA A 279 15.98 6.60 -30.82
CA ALA A 279 17.27 5.92 -31.03
C ALA A 279 18.15 5.77 -29.78
N ALA A 280 17.64 6.12 -28.58
CA ALA A 280 18.46 6.25 -27.37
C ALA A 280 17.66 5.99 -26.06
N SER A 281 16.79 4.98 -26.04
CA SER A 281 16.05 4.61 -24.82
C SER A 281 16.93 3.83 -23.82
N GLY A 282 17.79 4.55 -23.11
CA GLY A 282 18.72 3.98 -22.13
C GLY A 282 18.98 4.91 -20.95
N THR A 283 18.31 4.65 -19.81
CA THR A 283 18.60 5.23 -18.48
C THR A 283 18.51 6.76 -18.38
N PHE A 284 17.29 7.29 -18.22
CA PHE A 284 17.10 8.70 -17.82
C PHE A 284 17.06 8.83 -16.30
N VAL A 285 18.14 9.34 -15.72
CA VAL A 285 18.32 9.44 -14.26
C VAL A 285 17.56 10.64 -13.68
N THR A 286 16.46 10.34 -13.00
CA THR A 286 15.93 11.11 -11.88
C THR A 286 15.50 10.14 -10.78
N GLU A 287 15.38 10.60 -9.54
CA GLU A 287 15.17 9.74 -8.33
C GLU A 287 13.93 8.82 -8.42
N PHE A 288 12.96 9.25 -9.23
CA PHE A 288 11.76 8.56 -9.64
C PHE A 288 11.63 8.82 -11.14
N TYR A 289 11.24 7.82 -11.93
CA TYR A 289 11.00 8.05 -13.36
C TYR A 289 9.90 9.12 -13.50
N THR A 290 10.23 10.25 -14.12
CA THR A 290 9.25 11.23 -14.63
C THR A 290 9.73 11.80 -15.95
N PHE A 291 9.38 11.11 -17.03
CA PHE A 291 9.63 11.59 -18.39
C PHE A 291 8.61 12.69 -18.74
N VAL A 292 9.02 13.64 -19.58
CA VAL A 292 8.12 14.53 -20.33
C VAL A 292 8.72 14.70 -21.72
N ARG A 293 7.89 14.50 -22.76
CA ARG A 293 8.25 14.68 -24.18
C ARG A 293 7.06 15.17 -24.98
N ASP A 294 7.36 15.80 -26.09
CA ASP A 294 6.42 16.34 -27.05
C ASP A 294 6.28 15.41 -28.25
N TYR A 295 5.06 14.92 -28.44
CA TYR A 295 4.70 14.11 -29.60
C TYR A 295 3.63 14.83 -30.41
N GLN A 296 3.84 14.89 -31.73
CA GLN A 296 2.84 15.34 -32.68
C GLN A 296 1.68 14.33 -32.72
N SER A 297 0.47 14.80 -32.99
CA SER A 297 -0.74 13.99 -32.82
C SER A 297 -0.81 12.72 -33.68
N ASN A 298 -0.14 12.71 -34.83
CA ASN A 298 -0.02 11.58 -35.74
C ASN A 298 1.03 10.52 -35.31
N VAL A 299 1.77 10.74 -34.21
CA VAL A 299 2.85 9.84 -33.77
C VAL A 299 2.30 8.80 -32.80
N LEU A 300 2.21 7.56 -33.29
CA LEU A 300 1.83 6.37 -32.53
C LEU A 300 3.07 5.77 -31.84
N ARG A 301 2.97 5.44 -30.55
CA ARG A 301 4.08 4.88 -29.75
C ARG A 301 3.65 3.62 -29.00
N ARG A 302 4.49 2.59 -29.04
CA ARG A 302 4.56 1.52 -28.03
C ARG A 302 5.54 1.98 -26.95
N VAL A 303 5.16 1.82 -25.69
CA VAL A 303 6.02 2.06 -24.53
C VAL A 303 6.08 0.79 -23.70
N TRP A 304 7.29 0.31 -23.38
CA TRP A 304 7.46 -0.92 -22.59
C TRP A 304 8.61 -0.81 -21.59
N SER A 305 8.63 -1.65 -20.56
CA SER A 305 9.53 -1.48 -19.40
C SER A 305 9.88 -2.76 -18.65
N ASP A 306 11.05 -2.77 -18.00
CA ASP A 306 11.53 -3.92 -17.21
C ASP A 306 10.72 -4.14 -15.92
N SER A 307 10.44 -3.05 -15.19
CA SER A 307 9.60 -2.99 -13.98
C SER A 307 8.17 -2.52 -14.33
N PRO A 308 7.15 -2.84 -13.52
CA PRO A 308 5.81 -2.26 -13.68
C PRO A 308 5.80 -0.73 -13.47
N ILE A 309 5.06 -0.04 -14.33
CA ILE A 309 4.89 1.41 -14.35
C ILE A 309 3.39 1.78 -14.47
N GLN A 310 3.08 3.06 -14.25
CA GLN A 310 1.80 3.67 -14.61
C GLN A 310 2.06 4.87 -15.53
N VAL A 311 1.18 5.05 -16.51
CA VAL A 311 1.35 6.03 -17.60
C VAL A 311 0.14 6.96 -17.64
N ALA A 312 0.40 8.26 -17.77
CA ALA A 312 -0.62 9.29 -17.96
C ALA A 312 -0.28 10.16 -19.19
N LEU A 313 -1.29 10.43 -20.00
CA LEU A 313 -1.22 11.39 -21.11
C LEU A 313 -1.85 12.71 -20.71
N PHE A 314 -1.29 13.78 -21.28
CA PHE A 314 -1.72 15.15 -21.07
C PHE A 314 -1.87 15.85 -22.43
N THR A 315 -2.99 16.52 -22.67
CA THR A 315 -3.15 17.38 -23.85
C THR A 315 -2.47 18.73 -23.65
N GLN A 316 -1.92 19.31 -24.73
CA GLN A 316 -1.49 20.70 -24.72
C GLN A 316 -2.71 21.62 -24.54
N SER A 317 -2.59 22.69 -23.74
CA SER A 317 -3.60 23.76 -23.66
C SER A 317 -3.72 24.55 -24.96
N MET A 318 -4.74 25.39 -25.07
CA MET A 318 -5.05 26.12 -26.31
C MET A 318 -3.93 27.11 -26.69
N ASP A 319 -3.57 27.12 -27.98
CA ASP A 319 -2.69 28.13 -28.59
C ASP A 319 -3.39 28.84 -29.76
N SER A 320 -3.07 30.11 -29.97
CA SER A 320 -3.80 31.02 -30.86
C SER A 320 -3.60 30.77 -32.36
N SER A 321 -2.96 29.65 -32.74
CA SER A 321 -2.57 29.37 -34.13
C SER A 321 -2.76 27.92 -34.58
N THR A 322 -2.81 26.92 -33.69
CA THR A 322 -2.90 25.50 -34.10
C THR A 322 -3.77 24.60 -33.22
N ASN A 323 -3.73 24.73 -31.89
CA ASN A 323 -4.35 23.79 -30.95
C ASN A 323 -5.60 24.40 -30.30
N MET A 324 -6.78 23.85 -30.62
CA MET A 324 -8.10 24.37 -30.20
C MET A 324 -8.77 23.58 -29.06
N ILE A 325 -8.00 22.85 -28.27
CA ILE A 325 -8.47 22.13 -27.08
C ILE A 325 -7.71 22.55 -25.84
N ASP A 326 -8.26 22.19 -24.68
CA ASP A 326 -7.72 22.51 -23.37
C ASP A 326 -6.87 21.35 -22.80
N ALA A 327 -6.27 21.58 -21.64
CA ALA A 327 -5.48 20.54 -20.96
C ALA A 327 -6.41 19.53 -20.28
N SER A 328 -6.10 18.25 -20.42
CA SER A 328 -6.82 17.14 -19.79
C SER A 328 -5.82 16.04 -19.44
N MET A 329 -6.15 15.20 -18.46
CA MET A 329 -5.29 14.10 -18.03
C MET A 329 -6.02 12.76 -18.15
N VAL A 330 -5.41 11.77 -18.81
CA VAL A 330 -5.96 10.41 -18.90
C VAL A 330 -4.91 9.36 -18.58
N LEU A 331 -5.28 8.36 -17.77
CA LEU A 331 -4.43 7.19 -17.54
C LEU A 331 -4.51 6.25 -18.75
N VAL A 332 -3.36 5.71 -19.12
CA VAL A 332 -3.27 4.63 -20.11
C VAL A 332 -3.08 3.34 -19.33
N PRO A 333 -4.06 2.42 -19.34
CA PRO A 333 -3.88 1.09 -18.77
C PRO A 333 -2.88 0.29 -19.63
N PRO A 334 -2.11 -0.63 -19.02
CA PRO A 334 -1.28 -1.55 -19.76
C PRO A 334 -2.11 -2.46 -20.67
N VAL A 335 -1.45 -3.05 -21.68
CA VAL A 335 -2.08 -3.89 -22.70
C VAL A 335 -2.88 -5.07 -22.12
N TYR A 336 -2.44 -5.67 -21.01
CA TYR A 336 -3.17 -6.77 -20.37
C TYR A 336 -4.50 -6.34 -19.72
N GLN A 337 -4.73 -5.04 -19.50
CA GLN A 337 -5.99 -4.53 -18.95
C GLN A 337 -7.06 -4.23 -20.02
N TYR A 338 -6.79 -4.63 -21.26
CA TYR A 338 -7.69 -4.53 -22.39
C TYR A 338 -8.75 -5.63 -22.29
N ARG A 339 -9.96 -5.40 -22.82
CA ARG A 339 -11.07 -6.36 -22.71
C ARG A 339 -11.85 -6.46 -24.01
N SER A 340 -12.53 -7.58 -24.22
CA SER A 340 -13.45 -7.80 -25.33
C SER A 340 -14.83 -7.16 -25.12
N ARG A 341 -15.06 -6.44 -24.00
CA ARG A 341 -16.29 -5.69 -23.70
C ARG A 341 -16.12 -4.59 -22.65
N TYR A 342 -16.81 -3.46 -22.86
CA TYR A 342 -17.05 -2.41 -21.86
C TYR A 342 -18.46 -1.81 -22.00
N THR A 343 -19.14 -1.53 -20.90
CA THR A 343 -20.26 -0.57 -20.86
C THR A 343 -19.76 0.79 -20.40
N PHE A 344 -20.09 1.87 -21.12
CA PHE A 344 -19.63 3.23 -20.79
C PHE A 344 -20.69 4.30 -21.07
N THR A 345 -20.42 5.55 -20.68
CA THR A 345 -21.31 6.67 -20.98
C THR A 345 -20.54 7.96 -21.26
N THR A 346 -21.07 8.79 -22.15
CA THR A 346 -20.59 10.15 -22.36
C THR A 346 -20.98 11.07 -21.21
N LEU A 347 -20.10 12.02 -20.86
CA LEU A 347 -20.31 12.98 -19.76
C LEU A 347 -21.13 14.23 -20.14
N GLY A 348 -22.10 14.05 -21.06
CA GLY A 348 -23.08 15.04 -21.48
C GLY A 348 -24.36 14.35 -21.94
N GLN A 349 -25.52 14.98 -21.73
CA GLN A 349 -26.83 14.44 -22.08
C GLN A 349 -27.26 14.82 -23.51
N THR A 350 -26.60 15.79 -24.14
CA THR A 350 -26.86 16.19 -25.54
C THR A 350 -25.57 16.53 -26.29
N ALA A 351 -25.60 16.46 -27.63
CA ALA A 351 -24.44 16.78 -28.47
C ALA A 351 -24.13 18.28 -28.54
N ALA A 352 -25.06 19.12 -28.07
CA ALA A 352 -24.85 20.55 -27.86
C ALA A 352 -24.22 20.86 -26.50
N GLU A 353 -24.31 19.95 -25.52
CA GLU A 353 -23.65 20.05 -24.21
C GLU A 353 -22.21 19.53 -24.30
N MET A 354 -22.00 18.33 -24.88
CA MET A 354 -20.67 17.77 -25.09
C MET A 354 -20.56 16.95 -26.37
N SER A 355 -19.58 17.30 -27.22
CA SER A 355 -19.21 16.51 -28.41
C SER A 355 -18.19 15.45 -28.02
N SER A 356 -18.54 14.17 -28.16
CA SER A 356 -17.74 13.04 -27.65
C SER A 356 -17.07 12.26 -28.77
N HIS A 357 -15.84 11.82 -28.54
CA HIS A 357 -15.09 10.94 -29.44
C HIS A 357 -14.48 9.78 -28.65
N MET A 358 -14.29 8.64 -29.32
CA MET A 358 -13.59 7.48 -28.80
C MET A 358 -12.40 7.17 -29.69
N THR A 359 -11.21 7.07 -29.10
CA THR A 359 -10.05 6.40 -29.71
C THR A 359 -10.00 4.98 -29.19
N ILE A 360 -9.97 4.00 -30.10
CA ILE A 360 -9.92 2.57 -29.79
C ILE A 360 -8.60 1.97 -30.26
N TYR A 361 -7.99 1.16 -29.40
CA TYR A 361 -6.81 0.34 -29.67
C TYR A 361 -7.23 -1.14 -29.66
N VAL A 362 -6.93 -1.89 -30.72
CA VAL A 362 -7.35 -3.30 -30.85
C VAL A 362 -6.28 -4.14 -31.55
N ALA A 363 -6.14 -5.40 -31.13
CA ALA A 363 -5.22 -6.36 -31.74
C ALA A 363 -5.73 -6.88 -33.10
N ASN A 364 -4.80 -7.15 -34.03
CA ASN A 364 -5.02 -7.96 -35.24
C ASN A 364 -6.26 -7.61 -36.09
N VAL A 365 -6.43 -6.34 -36.44
CA VAL A 365 -7.57 -5.81 -37.23
C VAL A 365 -7.90 -6.58 -38.50
N THR A 366 -6.91 -7.17 -39.16
CA THR A 366 -7.05 -7.92 -40.42
C THR A 366 -7.98 -9.13 -40.33
N THR A 367 -8.09 -9.74 -39.14
CA THR A 367 -9.14 -10.71 -38.81
C THR A 367 -10.26 -10.06 -37.99
N ASN A 368 -9.90 -9.16 -37.08
CA ASN A 368 -10.75 -8.85 -35.93
C ASN A 368 -11.65 -7.62 -36.09
N ALA A 369 -11.39 -6.68 -37.00
CA ALA A 369 -12.24 -5.48 -37.13
C ALA A 369 -13.69 -5.77 -37.53
N GLY A 370 -13.94 -6.90 -38.21
CA GLY A 370 -15.30 -7.38 -38.53
C GLY A 370 -16.10 -7.87 -37.32
N THR A 371 -15.47 -8.05 -36.15
CA THR A 371 -16.08 -8.60 -34.93
C THR A 371 -16.61 -7.52 -33.99
N LEU A 372 -16.02 -6.31 -34.01
CA LEU A 372 -16.36 -5.21 -33.11
C LEU A 372 -17.78 -4.67 -33.34
N ARG A 373 -18.51 -4.47 -32.24
CA ARG A 373 -19.88 -3.95 -32.19
C ARG A 373 -19.97 -2.82 -31.19
N MET A 374 -20.61 -1.72 -31.58
CA MET A 374 -21.11 -0.70 -30.66
C MET A 374 -22.64 -0.74 -30.71
N ASP A 375 -23.29 -0.92 -29.56
CA ASP A 375 -24.74 -1.07 -29.41
C ASP A 375 -25.36 -2.16 -30.32
N GLY A 376 -24.57 -3.20 -30.60
CA GLY A 376 -24.91 -4.30 -31.49
C GLY A 376 -24.67 -4.05 -32.99
N GLN A 377 -24.28 -2.84 -33.40
CA GLN A 377 -24.00 -2.49 -34.79
C GLN A 377 -22.51 -2.67 -35.14
N PRO A 378 -22.16 -3.20 -36.32
CA PRO A 378 -20.76 -3.31 -36.77
C PRO A 378 -20.05 -1.95 -36.86
N MET A 379 -18.86 -1.86 -36.27
CA MET A 379 -18.07 -0.63 -36.22
C MET A 379 -17.28 -0.44 -37.53
N ASN A 380 -17.87 0.27 -38.49
CA ASN A 380 -17.25 0.54 -39.79
C ASN A 380 -16.19 1.65 -39.68
N MET A 381 -14.94 1.26 -39.34
CA MET A 381 -13.84 2.19 -39.03
C MET A 381 -12.60 1.95 -39.89
N SER A 382 -11.90 3.03 -40.25
CA SER A 382 -10.57 2.98 -40.87
C SER A 382 -9.49 2.88 -39.81
N PHE A 383 -8.85 1.72 -39.70
CA PHE A 383 -7.80 1.44 -38.70
C PHE A 383 -6.38 1.73 -39.23
N THR A 384 -5.56 2.36 -38.39
CA THR A 384 -4.13 2.60 -38.67
C THR A 384 -3.29 1.66 -37.81
N ARG A 385 -2.38 0.88 -38.42
CA ARG A 385 -1.47 0.00 -37.67
C ARG A 385 -0.45 0.82 -36.88
N MET A 386 -0.24 0.48 -35.61
CA MET A 386 0.85 1.02 -34.80
C MET A 386 2.17 0.33 -35.17
N SER A 387 3.13 1.09 -35.66
CA SER A 387 4.47 0.61 -36.06
C SER A 387 5.12 -0.26 -34.98
N SER A 388 5.80 -1.34 -35.40
CA SER A 388 6.44 -2.34 -34.52
C SER A 388 5.50 -3.11 -33.56
N THR A 389 4.18 -3.12 -33.80
CA THR A 389 3.21 -3.92 -33.02
C THR A 389 2.19 -4.61 -33.93
N ASN A 390 1.38 -5.52 -33.36
CA ASN A 390 0.18 -6.05 -34.03
C ASN A 390 -1.12 -5.30 -33.65
N TYR A 391 -0.97 -4.14 -33.00
CA TYR A 391 -2.07 -3.28 -32.60
C TYR A 391 -2.38 -2.22 -33.65
N TYR A 392 -3.64 -1.84 -33.68
CA TYR A 392 -4.21 -0.85 -34.58
C TYR A 392 -5.03 0.14 -33.78
N VAL A 393 -5.00 1.40 -34.22
CA VAL A 393 -5.77 2.49 -33.61
C VAL A 393 -6.76 3.07 -34.61
N SER A 394 -7.92 3.49 -34.14
CA SER A 394 -8.85 4.32 -34.90
C SER A 394 -9.63 5.25 -33.97
N THR A 395 -10.27 6.27 -34.53
CA THR A 395 -11.03 7.28 -33.78
C THR A 395 -12.37 7.52 -34.46
N MET A 396 -13.45 7.59 -33.67
CA MET A 396 -14.81 7.90 -34.13
C MET A 396 -15.51 8.90 -33.20
N PRO A 397 -16.48 9.69 -33.71
CA PRO A 397 -17.44 10.36 -32.86
C PRO A 397 -18.34 9.33 -32.16
N VAL A 398 -18.80 9.66 -30.95
CA VAL A 398 -19.78 8.88 -30.19
C VAL A 398 -20.96 9.78 -29.85
N SER A 399 -22.18 9.27 -29.97
CA SER A 399 -23.40 9.99 -29.59
C SER A 399 -23.47 10.25 -28.08
N PRO A 400 -24.26 11.23 -27.62
CA PRO A 400 -24.54 11.40 -26.20
C PRO A 400 -25.41 10.26 -25.70
N GLY A 401 -24.97 9.56 -24.66
CA GLY A 401 -25.74 8.47 -24.07
C GLY A 401 -24.91 7.46 -23.28
N ALA A 402 -25.54 6.33 -23.00
CA ALA A 402 -24.87 5.12 -22.53
C ALA A 402 -24.66 4.19 -23.73
N HIS A 403 -23.47 3.61 -23.82
CA HIS A 403 -23.00 2.83 -24.94
C HIS A 403 -22.40 1.50 -24.46
N GLU A 404 -22.58 0.46 -25.26
CA GLU A 404 -21.97 -0.84 -25.02
C GLU A 404 -21.11 -1.22 -26.22
N ILE A 405 -19.80 -1.34 -25.99
CA ILE A 405 -18.86 -1.81 -26.99
C ILE A 405 -18.40 -3.23 -26.64
N TYR A 406 -18.39 -4.12 -27.62
CA TYR A 406 -17.97 -5.50 -27.43
C TYR A 406 -17.49 -6.13 -28.74
N SER A 407 -16.70 -7.18 -28.65
CA SER A 407 -16.37 -8.05 -29.77
C SER A 407 -17.35 -9.25 -29.84
N THR A 408 -17.70 -9.71 -31.04
CA THR A 408 -18.35 -11.02 -31.22
C THR A 408 -17.39 -12.20 -31.15
N ASP A 409 -16.09 -11.94 -31.20
CA ASP A 409 -14.99 -12.88 -30.93
C ASP A 409 -14.42 -12.60 -29.54
N PRO A 410 -14.44 -13.54 -28.58
CA PRO A 410 -13.99 -13.29 -27.21
C PRO A 410 -12.49 -12.96 -27.12
N LEU A 411 -11.66 -13.47 -28.03
CA LEU A 411 -10.21 -13.26 -28.07
C LEU A 411 -9.80 -11.83 -28.46
N THR A 412 -10.70 -11.09 -29.12
CA THR A 412 -10.44 -9.70 -29.53
C THR A 412 -10.56 -8.76 -28.33
N ASN A 413 -9.48 -8.67 -27.56
CA ASN A 413 -9.30 -7.66 -26.51
C ASN A 413 -8.92 -6.29 -27.11
N PHE A 414 -9.51 -5.22 -26.57
CA PHE A 414 -9.31 -3.84 -26.99
C PHE A 414 -9.37 -2.86 -25.81
N TYR A 415 -8.99 -1.60 -26.03
CA TYR A 415 -9.13 -0.51 -25.05
C TYR A 415 -9.66 0.76 -25.72
N GLY A 416 -10.43 1.56 -24.98
CA GLY A 416 -10.98 2.84 -25.44
C GLY A 416 -10.56 4.00 -24.55
N ILE A 417 -10.08 5.09 -25.15
CA ILE A 417 -10.01 6.42 -24.54
C ILE A 417 -11.21 7.22 -25.03
N MET A 418 -12.02 7.73 -24.11
CA MET A 418 -13.01 8.76 -24.40
C MET A 418 -12.38 10.15 -24.32
N SER A 419 -12.81 11.03 -25.21
CA SER A 419 -12.63 12.48 -25.07
C SER A 419 -13.94 13.21 -25.28
N GLY A 420 -14.07 14.37 -24.63
CA GLY A 420 -15.26 15.21 -24.71
C GLY A 420 -14.89 16.68 -24.79
N PHE A 421 -15.42 17.39 -25.78
CA PHE A 421 -15.35 18.86 -25.84
C PHE A 421 -16.70 19.44 -25.39
N HIS A 422 -16.71 20.14 -24.26
CA HIS A 422 -17.89 20.83 -23.74
C HIS A 422 -17.97 22.24 -24.35
N ALA A 423 -19.05 22.53 -25.08
CA ALA A 423 -19.21 23.77 -25.83
C ALA A 423 -20.32 24.63 -25.20
N SER A 424 -19.97 25.73 -24.55
CA SER A 424 -20.94 26.52 -23.78
C SER A 424 -20.66 28.02 -23.82
N SER A 425 -21.74 28.82 -23.75
CA SER A 425 -21.65 30.27 -23.51
C SER A 425 -20.92 30.60 -22.20
N ASN A 426 -20.86 29.65 -21.26
CA ASN A 426 -20.34 29.82 -19.91
C ASN A 426 -19.01 29.07 -19.71
N GLY A 427 -18.17 29.08 -20.75
CA GLY A 427 -16.83 28.48 -20.78
C GLY A 427 -16.80 27.10 -21.46
N ASN A 428 -15.85 26.91 -22.36
CA ASN A 428 -15.51 25.60 -22.92
C ASN A 428 -14.46 24.91 -22.04
N TYR A 429 -14.41 23.59 -22.08
CA TYR A 429 -13.33 22.77 -21.52
C TYR A 429 -13.25 21.44 -22.30
N TYR A 430 -12.15 20.72 -22.14
CA TYR A 430 -11.92 19.45 -22.83
C TYR A 430 -11.51 18.37 -21.83
N VAL A 431 -12.22 17.24 -21.81
CA VAL A 431 -12.01 16.13 -20.86
C VAL A 431 -11.46 14.89 -21.56
N THR A 432 -10.64 14.10 -20.86
CA THR A 432 -10.26 12.74 -21.31
C THR A 432 -10.38 11.73 -20.18
N TYR A 433 -10.90 10.53 -20.49
CA TYR A 433 -11.11 9.47 -19.50
C TYR A 433 -11.07 8.09 -20.17
N PRO A 434 -10.70 7.02 -19.46
CA PRO A 434 -10.88 5.65 -19.96
C PRO A 434 -12.36 5.38 -20.29
N ALA A 435 -12.66 4.75 -21.43
CA ALA A 435 -14.01 4.25 -21.70
C ALA A 435 -14.36 3.15 -20.70
N GLY A 436 -13.41 2.26 -20.47
CA GLY A 436 -13.37 1.31 -19.37
C GLY A 436 -11.96 0.73 -19.26
N MET A 437 -11.68 0.06 -18.15
CA MET A 437 -10.40 -0.59 -17.89
C MET A 437 -10.60 -1.81 -16.99
N ASN A 438 -9.82 -2.85 -17.23
CA ASN A 438 -9.60 -3.88 -16.23
C ASN A 438 -8.72 -3.28 -15.11
N VAL A 439 -8.99 -3.65 -13.87
CA VAL A 439 -8.21 -3.29 -12.66
C VAL A 439 -7.78 -4.56 -11.91
N ALA A 440 -7.69 -5.68 -12.64
CA ALA A 440 -7.08 -6.94 -12.20
C ALA A 440 -5.66 -6.73 -11.66
N LYS A 441 -5.35 -7.54 -10.65
CA LYS A 441 -4.19 -7.33 -9.79
C LYS A 441 -3.00 -8.11 -10.33
N ASN A 442 -2.11 -7.40 -11.04
CA ASN A 442 -0.74 -7.76 -11.38
C ASN A 442 -0.15 -8.73 -10.36
N THR A 443 0.10 -9.91 -10.91
CA THR A 443 0.44 -11.18 -10.31
C THR A 443 1.89 -11.27 -9.84
N LEU A 444 2.35 -10.22 -9.14
CA LEU A 444 3.57 -10.16 -8.34
C LEU A 444 3.49 -11.10 -7.11
N GLY A 445 3.33 -12.39 -7.39
CA GLY A 445 2.98 -13.44 -6.43
C GLY A 445 2.04 -14.52 -6.98
N CYS A 446 1.75 -14.58 -8.28
CA CYS A 446 0.99 -15.70 -8.85
C CYS A 446 1.72 -17.03 -8.65
N SER A 447 0.93 -18.06 -8.41
CA SER A 447 1.33 -19.46 -8.40
C SER A 447 0.30 -20.15 -9.29
N PRO A 448 0.70 -20.79 -10.40
CA PRO A 448 -0.24 -21.31 -11.39
C PRO A 448 -1.18 -22.32 -10.74
N PHE A 449 -2.48 -22.19 -11.01
CA PHE A 449 -3.54 -22.76 -10.16
C PHE A 449 -3.87 -24.21 -10.53
N VAL A 450 -2.91 -25.11 -10.30
CA VAL A 450 -2.99 -26.54 -10.67
C VAL A 450 -4.01 -27.31 -9.81
N GLY A 451 -5.31 -27.14 -10.07
CA GLY A 451 -6.35 -28.10 -9.68
C GLY A 451 -7.71 -27.53 -9.24
N GLN A 452 -8.68 -27.62 -10.16
CA GLN A 452 -10.14 -27.52 -9.98
C GLN A 452 -10.76 -26.13 -9.79
N ASN A 453 -11.89 -25.94 -10.49
CA ASN A 453 -12.74 -24.73 -10.54
C ASN A 453 -12.10 -23.48 -11.16
N ILE A 454 -11.57 -23.64 -12.38
CA ILE A 454 -11.45 -22.54 -13.36
C ILE A 454 -12.86 -22.00 -13.64
N VAL A 455 -13.05 -20.67 -13.60
CA VAL A 455 -14.36 -20.01 -13.73
C VAL A 455 -14.31 -18.95 -14.81
N ALA A 456 -15.02 -19.19 -15.91
CA ALA A 456 -14.94 -18.30 -17.07
C ALA A 456 -15.38 -16.84 -16.75
N GLY A 457 -14.56 -15.86 -17.15
CA GLY A 457 -14.77 -14.44 -16.90
C GLY A 457 -14.43 -13.96 -15.48
N ASN A 458 -13.67 -14.73 -14.71
CA ASN A 458 -13.30 -14.40 -13.32
C ASN A 458 -12.27 -13.27 -13.22
N GLN A 459 -11.59 -12.89 -14.31
CA GLN A 459 -10.50 -11.92 -14.36
C GLN A 459 -9.34 -12.25 -13.40
N VAL A 460 -9.04 -13.54 -13.28
CA VAL A 460 -7.83 -14.05 -12.62
C VAL A 460 -6.85 -14.48 -13.70
N ASP A 461 -5.57 -14.26 -13.39
CA ASP A 461 -4.42 -14.75 -14.16
C ASP A 461 -4.06 -16.10 -13.53
N GLU A 462 -4.71 -17.16 -14.03
CA GLU A 462 -4.67 -18.51 -13.45
C GLU A 462 -3.29 -19.18 -13.64
N ASP A 463 -2.45 -18.64 -14.53
CA ASP A 463 -1.34 -19.33 -15.19
C ASP A 463 0.02 -18.61 -15.08
N CYS A 464 -0.02 -17.32 -14.76
CA CYS A 464 1.07 -16.35 -14.62
C CYS A 464 1.72 -15.83 -15.92
N ASP A 465 1.05 -15.86 -17.08
CA ASP A 465 1.47 -15.13 -18.30
C ASP A 465 1.41 -13.60 -18.08
N GLY A 466 0.35 -13.15 -17.40
CA GLY A 466 0.08 -11.74 -17.12
C GLY A 466 -1.06 -11.12 -17.94
N ARG A 467 -1.83 -11.91 -18.70
CA ARG A 467 -3.15 -11.58 -19.27
C ARG A 467 -4.30 -12.15 -18.38
N VAL A 468 -5.57 -12.01 -18.79
CA VAL A 468 -6.78 -12.58 -18.13
C VAL A 468 -8.00 -12.60 -19.08
N ASP A 469 -8.87 -13.61 -18.91
CA ASP A 469 -10.06 -13.92 -19.73
C ASP A 469 -9.73 -14.24 -21.22
N GLU A 470 -8.61 -14.90 -21.55
CA GLU A 470 -8.20 -15.25 -22.93
C GLU A 470 -8.77 -16.58 -23.45
N GLU A 471 -8.59 -17.73 -22.78
CA GLU A 471 -8.85 -19.02 -23.43
C GLU A 471 -10.33 -19.27 -23.80
N ILE A 472 -10.67 -19.92 -24.92
CA ILE A 472 -12.04 -20.40 -25.16
C ILE A 472 -12.11 -21.87 -24.73
N LYS A 473 -13.13 -22.25 -23.96
CA LYS A 473 -13.26 -23.65 -23.47
C LYS A 473 -13.47 -24.66 -24.60
N ASN A 474 -12.39 -25.17 -25.18
CA ASN A 474 -12.37 -25.95 -26.41
C ASN A 474 -11.28 -27.04 -26.46
N ASN A 475 -10.35 -27.07 -25.48
CA ASN A 475 -9.18 -27.97 -25.39
C ASN A 475 -8.09 -27.70 -26.46
N ILE A 476 -7.93 -26.42 -26.83
CA ILE A 476 -6.86 -25.83 -27.66
C ILE A 476 -6.12 -24.82 -26.76
N ASP A 477 -4.90 -24.47 -27.15
CA ASP A 477 -4.10 -23.35 -26.66
C ASP A 477 -4.46 -22.16 -27.58
N ASP A 478 -5.49 -21.38 -27.24
CA ASP A 478 -5.99 -20.28 -28.10
C ASP A 478 -5.05 -19.06 -28.06
N ASP A 479 -4.35 -18.85 -26.94
CA ASP A 479 -3.37 -17.79 -26.70
C ASP A 479 -1.98 -18.07 -27.32
N GLY A 480 -1.49 -19.30 -27.18
CA GLY A 480 -0.17 -19.76 -27.66
C GLY A 480 0.93 -19.80 -26.59
N ASP A 481 0.59 -19.73 -25.30
CA ASP A 481 1.52 -19.89 -24.18
C ASP A 481 2.02 -21.35 -24.04
N GLY A 482 1.17 -22.33 -24.33
CA GLY A 482 1.47 -23.76 -24.20
C GLY A 482 0.76 -24.48 -23.05
N LYS A 483 -0.24 -23.85 -22.42
CA LYS A 483 -1.26 -24.52 -21.57
C LYS A 483 -2.60 -24.61 -22.34
N VAL A 484 -3.71 -24.99 -21.70
CA VAL A 484 -5.03 -25.23 -22.33
C VAL A 484 -6.20 -25.02 -21.34
N ASP A 485 -7.22 -24.24 -21.71
CA ASP A 485 -8.48 -24.00 -20.96
C ASP A 485 -8.30 -23.32 -19.55
N GLU A 486 -7.20 -22.61 -19.23
CA GLU A 486 -6.86 -22.21 -17.82
C GLU A 486 -7.64 -21.05 -17.22
N ASP A 487 -7.89 -19.97 -17.96
CA ASP A 487 -8.40 -18.70 -17.42
C ASP A 487 -9.76 -18.29 -18.04
N LEU A 488 -10.18 -19.04 -19.06
CA LEU A 488 -11.46 -19.03 -19.76
C LEU A 488 -12.16 -17.67 -19.95
N SER A 489 -12.01 -17.12 -21.14
CA SER A 489 -12.90 -16.09 -21.69
C SER A 489 -14.40 -16.40 -21.51
N LEU A 490 -15.22 -15.35 -21.37
CA LEU A 490 -16.67 -15.50 -21.40
C LEU A 490 -17.13 -15.94 -22.80
N PRO A 491 -17.99 -16.99 -22.92
CA PRO A 491 -18.48 -17.46 -24.21
C PRO A 491 -19.11 -16.34 -25.07
N PRO A 492 -19.05 -16.44 -26.41
CA PRO A 492 -19.56 -15.41 -27.31
C PRO A 492 -20.99 -14.95 -26.97
N ARG A 493 -21.21 -13.64 -26.86
CA ARG A 493 -22.51 -13.06 -26.53
C ARG A 493 -23.55 -13.40 -27.61
N ALA A 494 -24.45 -14.33 -27.31
CA ALA A 494 -25.58 -14.65 -28.15
C ALA A 494 -26.81 -13.82 -27.75
N ASN A 495 -27.33 -13.01 -28.67
CA ASN A 495 -28.70 -12.50 -28.54
C ASN A 495 -29.68 -13.68 -28.70
N GLY A 496 -30.78 -13.65 -27.94
CA GLY A 496 -31.83 -14.64 -28.09
C GLY A 496 -32.44 -14.57 -29.48
N ASN A 497 -32.47 -15.70 -30.17
CA ASN A 497 -33.17 -15.83 -31.44
C ASN A 497 -34.43 -16.65 -31.25
N TRP A 498 -35.43 -16.30 -32.05
CA TRP A 498 -36.65 -17.07 -32.17
C TRP A 498 -36.33 -18.50 -32.62
N GLY A 499 -36.66 -19.46 -31.76
CA GLY A 499 -36.51 -20.88 -32.01
C GLY A 499 -37.34 -21.37 -33.18
N SER A 500 -37.08 -22.62 -33.60
CA SER A 500 -37.91 -23.29 -34.59
C SER A 500 -39.39 -23.19 -34.20
N TRP A 501 -40.23 -22.83 -35.17
CA TRP A 501 -41.67 -22.88 -34.95
C TRP A 501 -42.08 -24.31 -34.56
N GLY A 502 -42.88 -24.41 -33.50
CA GLY A 502 -43.59 -25.64 -33.18
C GLY A 502 -44.48 -26.09 -34.34
N SER A 503 -44.95 -27.33 -34.26
CA SER A 503 -45.82 -27.92 -35.28
C SER A 503 -46.98 -27.00 -35.62
N TRP A 504 -47.27 -26.86 -36.91
CA TRP A 504 -48.54 -26.29 -37.36
C TRP A 504 -49.68 -27.09 -36.72
N GLU A 505 -50.63 -26.37 -36.14
CA GLU A 505 -51.96 -26.92 -35.85
C GLU A 505 -52.62 -27.42 -37.15
N ALA A 506 -53.61 -28.30 -37.02
CA ALA A 506 -54.31 -28.84 -38.17
C ALA A 506 -54.92 -27.70 -39.02
N CYS A 507 -54.82 -27.82 -40.34
CA CYS A 507 -55.57 -26.96 -41.25
C CYS A 507 -57.08 -27.13 -40.97
N SER A 508 -57.82 -26.03 -40.91
CA SER A 508 -59.26 -26.07 -40.63
C SER A 508 -60.10 -26.73 -41.74
N VAL A 509 -59.49 -27.11 -42.87
CA VAL A 509 -60.10 -27.84 -43.99
C VAL A 509 -59.15 -28.92 -44.55
N THR A 510 -59.69 -29.84 -45.35
CA THR A 510 -58.93 -30.95 -45.98
C THR A 510 -58.86 -30.88 -47.51
N CYS A 511 -59.62 -29.98 -48.14
CA CYS A 511 -59.35 -29.46 -49.48
C CYS A 511 -59.84 -28.01 -49.60
N GLU A 512 -59.38 -27.28 -50.62
CA GLU A 512 -59.64 -25.84 -50.77
C GLU A 512 -59.17 -25.03 -49.54
N ASN A 513 -59.77 -23.88 -49.24
CA ASN A 513 -59.19 -22.84 -48.38
C ASN A 513 -59.69 -22.86 -46.92
N GLY A 514 -58.75 -22.81 -45.96
CA GLY A 514 -58.94 -22.64 -44.52
C GLY A 514 -57.75 -21.91 -43.88
N THR A 515 -57.48 -22.13 -42.60
CA THR A 515 -56.37 -21.52 -41.82
C THR A 515 -55.72 -22.49 -40.84
N LYS A 516 -54.51 -22.15 -40.37
CA LYS A 516 -53.76 -22.87 -39.31
C LYS A 516 -52.80 -21.93 -38.56
N SER A 517 -52.48 -22.24 -37.30
CA SER A 517 -51.55 -21.45 -36.47
C SER A 517 -50.35 -22.27 -35.95
N ARG A 518 -49.32 -21.58 -35.45
CA ARG A 518 -48.15 -22.15 -34.75
C ARG A 518 -47.49 -21.12 -33.83
N ARG A 519 -46.72 -21.58 -32.84
CA ARG A 519 -45.95 -20.73 -31.91
C ARG A 519 -44.46 -21.06 -31.87
N ARG A 520 -43.63 -20.15 -31.33
CA ARG A 520 -42.20 -20.36 -31.07
C ARG A 520 -41.74 -19.66 -29.80
N GLN A 521 -40.65 -20.14 -29.23
CA GLN A 521 -39.99 -19.58 -28.04
C GLN A 521 -38.72 -18.81 -28.43
N CYS A 522 -38.16 -17.99 -27.55
CA CYS A 522 -36.92 -17.25 -27.81
C CYS A 522 -35.68 -18.05 -27.35
N ASN A 523 -35.47 -19.22 -27.98
CA ASN A 523 -34.53 -20.25 -27.49
C ASN A 523 -33.75 -21.01 -28.58
N SER A 524 -33.37 -20.37 -29.69
CA SER A 524 -32.36 -20.97 -30.59
C SER A 524 -31.38 -19.93 -31.18
N PRO A 525 -30.38 -19.47 -30.40
CA PRO A 525 -30.16 -19.77 -28.97
C PRO A 525 -31.06 -18.94 -28.04
N GLU A 526 -31.04 -19.27 -26.75
CA GLU A 526 -31.50 -18.36 -25.68
C GLU A 526 -30.49 -17.19 -25.51
N PRO A 527 -30.88 -16.04 -24.93
CA PRO A 527 -29.95 -14.94 -24.68
C PRO A 527 -28.89 -15.33 -23.64
N THR A 528 -27.61 -15.36 -24.02
CA THR A 528 -26.49 -15.67 -23.12
C THR A 528 -25.57 -14.45 -22.93
N ASN A 529 -24.87 -14.40 -21.79
CA ASN A 529 -23.80 -13.43 -21.49
C ASN A 529 -24.18 -11.95 -21.76
N GLY A 530 -25.42 -11.57 -21.47
CA GLY A 530 -25.95 -10.24 -21.76
C GLY A 530 -26.49 -10.06 -23.18
N GLY A 531 -26.89 -11.14 -23.85
CA GLY A 531 -27.73 -11.09 -25.04
C GLY A 531 -29.01 -10.26 -24.82
N LEU A 532 -29.51 -9.66 -25.90
CA LEU A 532 -30.86 -9.11 -25.96
C LEU A 532 -31.88 -10.24 -26.05
N ALA A 533 -33.06 -10.06 -25.45
CA ALA A 533 -34.21 -10.93 -25.69
C ALA A 533 -34.88 -10.63 -27.05
N CYS A 534 -35.64 -11.58 -27.58
CA CYS A 534 -36.47 -11.37 -28.76
C CYS A 534 -37.52 -10.27 -28.51
N PRO A 535 -37.86 -9.41 -29.49
CA PRO A 535 -38.88 -8.38 -29.33
C PRO A 535 -40.24 -8.96 -28.90
N THR A 536 -40.80 -8.46 -27.80
CA THR A 536 -42.04 -8.96 -27.18
C THR A 536 -43.28 -8.17 -27.56
N ASP A 537 -43.13 -7.09 -28.32
CA ASP A 537 -44.12 -6.06 -28.61
C ASP A 537 -44.82 -6.18 -29.98
N VAL A 538 -44.27 -6.98 -30.91
CA VAL A 538 -44.81 -7.11 -32.29
C VAL A 538 -44.91 -8.56 -32.76
N GLN A 539 -46.06 -9.22 -32.49
CA GLN A 539 -46.58 -10.47 -33.12
C GLN A 539 -45.59 -11.65 -33.34
N GLY A 540 -44.42 -11.64 -32.69
CA GLY A 540 -43.29 -12.48 -33.09
C GLY A 540 -43.34 -13.93 -32.60
N ASP A 541 -44.18 -14.23 -31.61
CA ASP A 541 -44.29 -15.55 -30.97
C ASP A 541 -45.29 -16.48 -31.68
N THR A 542 -46.18 -15.94 -32.51
CA THR A 542 -47.36 -16.62 -33.07
C THR A 542 -47.52 -16.31 -34.55
N ASP A 543 -47.60 -17.34 -35.40
CA ASP A 543 -47.80 -17.23 -36.85
C ASP A 543 -49.11 -17.92 -37.25
N THR A 544 -49.88 -17.30 -38.15
CA THR A 544 -51.19 -17.78 -38.60
C THR A 544 -51.33 -17.52 -40.09
N VAL A 545 -51.53 -18.58 -40.87
CA VAL A 545 -51.61 -18.51 -42.34
C VAL A 545 -52.87 -19.19 -42.87
N PRO A 546 -53.38 -18.75 -44.04
CA PRO A 546 -54.31 -19.57 -44.80
C PRO A 546 -53.62 -20.87 -45.25
N CYS A 547 -54.40 -21.95 -45.30
CA CYS A 547 -54.01 -23.22 -45.90
C CYS A 547 -54.98 -23.55 -47.04
N SER A 548 -54.44 -23.99 -48.18
CA SER A 548 -55.20 -24.20 -49.41
C SER A 548 -54.77 -25.52 -50.04
N LEU A 549 -55.69 -26.43 -50.37
CA LEU A 549 -55.35 -27.69 -51.06
C LEU A 549 -56.11 -27.86 -52.40
N GLN A 550 -55.60 -28.79 -53.21
CA GLN A 550 -55.28 -28.57 -54.63
C GLN A 550 -56.34 -29.02 -55.66
N ARG A 551 -56.32 -28.39 -56.86
CA ARG A 551 -56.36 -29.11 -58.17
C ARG A 551 -55.25 -28.63 -59.12
N CYS A 552 -54.94 -29.46 -60.13
CA CYS A 552 -53.56 -29.80 -60.52
C CYS A 552 -52.85 -28.86 -61.54
N PRO A 553 -51.52 -28.95 -61.70
CA PRO A 553 -50.69 -27.93 -62.37
C PRO A 553 -50.00 -28.37 -63.69
N GLU A 554 -49.32 -27.42 -64.32
CA GLU A 554 -48.15 -27.56 -65.23
C GLU A 554 -47.15 -26.44 -64.87
N CYS A 555 -45.87 -26.42 -65.27
CA CYS A 555 -45.09 -27.27 -66.17
C CYS A 555 -43.83 -27.82 -65.48
N ASP A 556 -43.31 -28.97 -65.91
CA ASP A 556 -42.84 -29.98 -64.95
C ASP A 556 -41.38 -30.50 -65.12
N PRO A 557 -40.53 -30.46 -64.06
CA PRO A 557 -39.28 -31.21 -63.96
C PRO A 557 -39.37 -32.73 -64.23
N ALA A 558 -40.55 -33.34 -64.08
CA ALA A 558 -40.78 -34.76 -64.38
C ALA A 558 -40.99 -35.07 -65.88
N ALA A 559 -41.18 -34.06 -66.75
CA ALA A 559 -41.54 -34.25 -68.16
C ALA A 559 -40.38 -34.68 -69.09
N ALA A 560 -39.16 -34.83 -68.55
CA ALA A 560 -37.96 -35.34 -69.24
C ALA A 560 -37.49 -34.59 -70.52
N VAL A 561 -38.04 -33.42 -70.85
CA VAL A 561 -37.48 -32.51 -71.88
C VAL A 561 -36.32 -31.73 -71.26
N SER A 562 -35.17 -32.40 -71.15
CA SER A 562 -33.98 -31.90 -70.46
C SER A 562 -32.98 -31.20 -71.41
N CYS A 563 -32.06 -30.41 -70.83
CA CYS A 563 -30.87 -29.85 -71.50
C CYS A 563 -29.88 -30.93 -72.02
N THR A 564 -30.21 -32.22 -71.88
CA THR A 564 -29.51 -33.46 -72.28
C THR A 564 -28.78 -33.49 -73.64
N SER A 565 -28.99 -32.53 -74.54
CA SER A 565 -28.26 -32.45 -75.81
C SER A 565 -26.84 -31.85 -75.68
N LYS A 566 -26.45 -31.33 -74.51
CA LYS A 566 -25.09 -30.80 -74.24
C LYS A 566 -24.55 -31.26 -72.87
N PRO A 567 -23.34 -31.84 -72.80
CA PRO A 567 -22.75 -32.28 -71.53
C PRO A 567 -22.34 -31.10 -70.64
N ASN A 568 -22.40 -31.30 -69.32
CA ASN A 568 -22.10 -30.32 -68.29
C ASN A 568 -23.03 -29.07 -68.35
N THR A 569 -24.35 -29.26 -68.56
CA THR A 569 -25.34 -28.17 -68.61
C THR A 569 -26.60 -28.45 -67.80
N VAL A 570 -27.13 -27.39 -67.15
CA VAL A 570 -28.28 -27.42 -66.24
C VAL A 570 -29.35 -26.42 -66.67
N CYS A 571 -30.61 -26.67 -66.28
CA CYS A 571 -31.73 -25.76 -66.53
C CYS A 571 -31.80 -24.69 -65.43
N SER A 572 -31.80 -23.41 -65.82
CA SER A 572 -31.85 -22.28 -64.89
C SER A 572 -33.28 -21.86 -64.55
N ALA A 573 -33.44 -21.07 -63.48
CA ALA A 573 -34.74 -20.62 -62.99
C ALA A 573 -35.59 -19.85 -64.04
N ASN A 574 -34.92 -19.29 -65.06
CA ASN A 574 -35.55 -18.59 -66.18
C ASN A 574 -36.01 -19.52 -67.33
N ARG A 575 -35.88 -20.84 -67.17
CA ARG A 575 -36.22 -21.89 -68.15
C ARG A 575 -35.30 -21.93 -69.39
N PHE A 576 -34.01 -21.64 -69.20
CA PHE A 576 -32.95 -21.76 -70.22
C PHE A 576 -31.86 -22.75 -69.76
N CYS A 577 -30.92 -23.11 -70.63
CA CYS A 577 -29.82 -24.05 -70.32
C CYS A 577 -28.47 -23.32 -70.19
N GLU A 578 -27.73 -23.56 -69.11
CA GLU A 578 -26.47 -22.89 -68.72
C GLU A 578 -25.40 -23.93 -68.30
N CYS A 579 -24.10 -23.57 -68.31
CA CYS A 579 -23.02 -24.51 -67.93
C CYS A 579 -23.02 -24.84 -66.43
N GLU A 580 -22.60 -26.05 -66.06
CA GLU A 580 -22.41 -26.48 -64.68
C GLU A 580 -21.23 -25.76 -63.97
N PRO A 581 -21.32 -25.57 -62.63
CA PRO A 581 -20.21 -25.06 -61.82
C PRO A 581 -18.91 -25.84 -62.04
N GLY A 582 -17.78 -25.13 -62.10
CA GLY A 582 -16.47 -25.71 -62.44
C GLY A 582 -16.13 -25.72 -63.93
N TYR A 583 -17.13 -25.58 -64.82
CA TYR A 583 -16.93 -25.51 -66.26
C TYR A 583 -17.13 -24.08 -66.78
N ARG A 584 -16.54 -23.74 -67.93
CA ARG A 584 -16.74 -22.46 -68.64
C ARG A 584 -17.06 -22.71 -70.12
N ASP A 585 -17.87 -21.86 -70.73
CA ASP A 585 -18.00 -21.84 -72.19
C ASP A 585 -16.82 -21.08 -72.81
N THR A 586 -16.20 -21.65 -73.83
CA THR A 586 -15.10 -21.04 -74.62
C THR A 586 -15.57 -20.47 -75.96
N THR A 587 -16.86 -20.58 -76.28
CA THR A 587 -17.39 -20.34 -77.64
C THR A 587 -18.69 -19.53 -77.69
N GLY A 588 -19.43 -19.43 -76.58
CA GLY A 588 -20.79 -18.86 -76.57
C GLY A 588 -21.85 -19.79 -77.18
N LEU A 589 -21.51 -21.05 -77.46
CA LEU A 589 -22.37 -22.07 -78.06
C LEU A 589 -22.68 -23.23 -77.09
N GLY A 590 -22.38 -23.09 -75.80
CA GLY A 590 -22.60 -24.10 -74.78
C GLY A 590 -21.58 -25.26 -74.83
N GLN A 591 -20.31 -24.97 -75.13
CA GLN A 591 -19.22 -25.94 -75.04
C GLN A 591 -18.46 -25.75 -73.72
N CYS A 592 -18.97 -26.40 -72.67
CA CYS A 592 -18.50 -26.24 -71.30
C CYS A 592 -17.23 -27.08 -71.03
N VAL A 593 -16.07 -26.44 -70.78
CA VAL A 593 -14.77 -27.08 -70.48
C VAL A 593 -14.31 -26.84 -69.04
N LYS A 594 -13.60 -27.80 -68.44
CA LYS A 594 -13.05 -27.72 -67.07
C LYS A 594 -12.08 -26.53 -66.94
N ARG A 595 -12.15 -25.79 -65.83
CA ARG A 595 -11.26 -24.66 -65.51
C ARG A 595 -9.89 -25.12 -64.96
N LYS A 596 -8.90 -24.22 -64.95
CA LYS A 596 -7.54 -24.37 -64.39
C LYS A 596 -7.13 -23.14 -63.56
N ILE A 597 -6.01 -23.21 -62.85
CA ILE A 597 -5.37 -22.02 -62.27
C ILE A 597 -5.00 -21.02 -63.38
N GLY A 598 -5.38 -19.75 -63.20
CA GLY A 598 -5.29 -18.67 -64.17
C GLY A 598 -6.56 -18.41 -64.99
N ASP A 599 -7.51 -19.35 -65.03
CA ASP A 599 -8.77 -19.21 -65.77
C ASP A 599 -9.77 -18.27 -65.07
N THR A 600 -10.75 -17.77 -65.82
CA THR A 600 -11.80 -16.87 -65.31
C THR A 600 -12.79 -17.57 -64.37
N CYS A 601 -13.33 -16.82 -63.42
CA CYS A 601 -14.32 -17.25 -62.42
C CYS A 601 -15.25 -16.12 -61.97
N VAL A 602 -16.38 -16.49 -61.37
CA VAL A 602 -17.34 -15.58 -60.73
C VAL A 602 -17.46 -15.91 -59.24
N LEU A 603 -17.45 -17.20 -58.87
CA LEU A 603 -17.49 -17.67 -57.49
C LEU A 603 -16.29 -18.59 -57.21
N SER A 604 -15.82 -18.65 -55.96
CA SER A 604 -14.72 -19.56 -55.57
C SER A 604 -15.06 -21.05 -55.78
N THR A 605 -16.34 -21.40 -55.82
CA THR A 605 -16.83 -22.73 -56.22
C THR A 605 -16.46 -23.08 -57.66
N ASP A 606 -16.32 -22.12 -58.57
CA ASP A 606 -15.91 -22.37 -59.97
C ASP A 606 -14.48 -22.92 -60.06
N CYS A 607 -13.65 -22.63 -59.05
CA CYS A 607 -12.25 -23.04 -58.99
C CYS A 607 -12.12 -24.31 -58.12
N ASN A 608 -12.62 -24.26 -56.88
CA ASN A 608 -12.39 -25.30 -55.88
C ASN A 608 -13.03 -26.66 -56.24
N THR A 609 -14.14 -26.67 -57.01
CA THR A 609 -14.77 -27.90 -57.51
C THR A 609 -13.92 -28.66 -58.54
N VAL A 610 -12.89 -28.01 -59.09
CA VAL A 610 -12.14 -28.50 -60.26
C VAL A 610 -10.65 -28.61 -60.02
N VAL A 611 -10.08 -27.64 -59.29
CA VAL A 611 -8.73 -27.67 -58.72
C VAL A 611 -8.90 -27.47 -57.21
N GLY A 612 -8.71 -28.54 -56.44
CA GLY A 612 -8.80 -28.47 -54.97
C GLY A 612 -7.77 -27.48 -54.40
N ASN A 613 -8.12 -26.84 -53.29
CA ASN A 613 -7.34 -25.78 -52.65
C ASN A 613 -7.09 -24.58 -53.59
N SER A 614 -8.12 -24.21 -54.36
CA SER A 614 -8.13 -22.98 -55.17
C SER A 614 -9.38 -22.14 -54.92
N ARG A 615 -9.29 -20.84 -55.21
CA ARG A 615 -10.37 -19.85 -54.99
C ARG A 615 -10.41 -18.82 -56.11
N CYS A 616 -11.51 -18.09 -56.21
CA CYS A 616 -11.67 -17.00 -57.16
C CYS A 616 -11.17 -15.69 -56.54
N VAL A 617 -10.21 -15.02 -57.19
CA VAL A 617 -9.67 -13.70 -56.80
C VAL A 617 -9.58 -12.84 -58.06
N GLU A 618 -10.10 -11.62 -58.01
CA GLU A 618 -10.12 -10.68 -59.16
C GLU A 618 -10.66 -11.30 -60.47
N GLY A 619 -11.64 -12.20 -60.34
CA GLY A 619 -12.23 -12.91 -61.47
C GLY A 619 -11.34 -13.99 -62.09
N ARG A 620 -10.24 -14.42 -61.43
CA ARG A 620 -9.39 -15.55 -61.84
C ARG A 620 -9.23 -16.61 -60.74
N CYS A 621 -9.12 -17.86 -61.15
CA CYS A 621 -8.80 -18.97 -60.26
C CYS A 621 -7.32 -18.92 -59.86
N VAL A 622 -7.05 -18.83 -58.55
CA VAL A 622 -5.72 -18.86 -57.95
C VAL A 622 -5.67 -19.93 -56.85
N CYS A 623 -4.48 -20.43 -56.52
CA CYS A 623 -4.35 -21.30 -55.36
C CYS A 623 -4.73 -20.56 -54.07
N SER A 624 -5.30 -21.30 -53.12
CA SER A 624 -5.55 -20.82 -51.78
C SER A 624 -4.22 -20.58 -51.04
N VAL A 625 -4.28 -19.75 -50.00
CA VAL A 625 -3.14 -19.49 -49.12
C VAL A 625 -2.60 -20.82 -48.56
N GLY A 626 -1.28 -20.95 -48.44
CA GLY A 626 -0.59 -22.21 -48.13
C GLY A 626 -0.20 -23.08 -49.34
N TYR A 627 -0.68 -22.76 -50.54
CA TYR A 627 -0.47 -23.59 -51.74
C TYR A 627 0.06 -22.79 -52.94
N LYS A 628 1.04 -23.37 -53.65
CA LYS A 628 1.58 -22.87 -54.93
C LYS A 628 1.02 -23.68 -56.11
N PRO A 629 0.94 -23.12 -57.33
CA PRO A 629 0.52 -23.89 -58.51
C PRO A 629 1.46 -25.06 -58.81
N GLY A 630 0.90 -26.23 -59.09
CA GLY A 630 1.63 -27.35 -59.66
C GLY A 630 1.97 -27.14 -61.15
N PRO A 631 2.92 -27.91 -61.73
CA PRO A 631 3.54 -27.60 -63.03
C PRO A 631 2.58 -27.32 -64.20
N ASP A 632 1.43 -28.00 -64.27
CA ASP A 632 0.46 -27.89 -65.37
C ASP A 632 -0.75 -26.96 -65.07
N ASN A 633 -0.71 -26.20 -63.97
CA ASN A 633 -1.80 -25.37 -63.44
C ASN A 633 -3.12 -26.13 -63.17
N THR A 634 -3.03 -27.46 -62.97
CA THR A 634 -4.15 -28.39 -62.71
C THR A 634 -4.32 -28.76 -61.23
N ALA A 635 -3.35 -28.42 -60.38
CA ALA A 635 -3.31 -28.74 -58.96
C ALA A 635 -2.67 -27.58 -58.19
N CYS A 636 -3.01 -27.47 -56.90
CA CYS A 636 -2.34 -26.59 -55.95
C CYS A 636 -1.59 -27.47 -54.94
N VAL A 637 -0.27 -27.28 -54.81
CA VAL A 637 0.61 -28.10 -53.98
C VAL A 637 1.11 -27.31 -52.77
N GLN A 638 1.28 -27.99 -51.64
CA GLN A 638 1.65 -27.39 -50.36
C GLN A 638 3.06 -26.75 -50.42
N LEU A 639 3.25 -25.65 -49.68
CA LEU A 639 4.55 -25.03 -49.46
C LEU A 639 5.38 -25.81 -48.42
N THR A 640 6.72 -25.75 -48.51
CA THR A 640 7.66 -26.41 -47.58
C THR A 640 8.69 -25.43 -47.01
N VAL A 641 9.40 -25.80 -45.94
CA VAL A 641 10.44 -24.96 -45.32
C VAL A 641 11.58 -24.77 -46.33
N GLY A 642 11.78 -23.55 -46.82
CA GLY A 642 12.72 -23.18 -47.89
C GLY A 642 12.05 -22.81 -49.22
N ASP A 643 10.74 -23.01 -49.39
CA ASP A 643 10.00 -22.46 -50.53
C ASP A 643 9.91 -20.93 -50.46
N ALA A 644 9.73 -20.31 -51.64
CA ALA A 644 9.55 -18.87 -51.76
C ALA A 644 8.18 -18.40 -51.23
N CYS A 645 8.19 -17.28 -50.51
CA CYS A 645 7.02 -16.64 -49.90
C CYS A 645 7.09 -15.12 -50.02
N THR A 646 5.94 -14.45 -49.91
CA THR A 646 5.84 -12.97 -49.85
C THR A 646 5.19 -12.46 -48.55
N SER A 647 4.62 -13.34 -47.74
CA SER A 647 4.14 -13.07 -46.39
C SER A 647 4.22 -14.34 -45.53
N THR A 648 4.25 -14.18 -44.20
CA THR A 648 4.25 -15.31 -43.25
C THR A 648 3.01 -16.18 -43.41
N ASP A 649 1.87 -15.55 -43.67
CA ASP A 649 0.54 -16.12 -43.93
C ASP A 649 0.56 -17.23 -44.99
N GLN A 650 1.56 -17.24 -45.90
CA GLN A 650 1.69 -18.26 -46.94
C GLN A 650 2.39 -19.53 -46.45
N CYS A 651 3.20 -19.44 -45.39
CA CYS A 651 3.96 -20.55 -44.84
C CYS A 651 3.22 -21.23 -43.68
N ASP A 652 2.65 -20.46 -42.77
CA ASP A 652 2.07 -20.92 -41.50
C ASP A 652 0.76 -21.72 -41.69
N VAL A 653 -0.12 -21.30 -42.60
CA VAL A 653 -1.39 -21.96 -42.97
C VAL A 653 -1.26 -23.46 -43.35
N VAL A 654 -0.04 -23.93 -43.60
CA VAL A 654 0.27 -25.33 -43.94
C VAL A 654 1.48 -25.94 -43.20
N MET A 655 2.15 -25.19 -42.32
CA MET A 655 3.31 -25.65 -41.56
C MET A 655 3.43 -24.89 -40.23
N ASP A 656 3.27 -25.60 -39.13
CA ASP A 656 3.30 -24.97 -37.81
C ASP A 656 4.70 -24.44 -37.45
N HIS A 657 4.73 -23.29 -36.79
CA HIS A 657 5.93 -22.58 -36.35
C HIS A 657 6.89 -22.18 -37.49
N VAL A 658 6.36 -21.78 -38.64
CA VAL A 658 7.11 -21.26 -39.80
C VAL A 658 6.76 -19.79 -40.08
N THR A 659 7.77 -18.98 -40.42
CA THR A 659 7.63 -17.57 -40.84
C THR A 659 8.29 -17.33 -42.20
N CYS A 660 7.87 -16.28 -42.90
CA CYS A 660 8.56 -15.86 -44.13
C CYS A 660 9.81 -15.04 -43.77
N GLY A 661 10.97 -15.69 -43.82
CA GLY A 661 12.24 -15.13 -43.36
C GLY A 661 12.87 -14.11 -44.31
N THR A 662 14.00 -13.50 -43.88
CA THR A 662 14.69 -12.38 -44.56
C THR A 662 15.30 -12.68 -45.94
N GLY A 663 15.07 -13.89 -46.48
CA GLY A 663 15.39 -14.28 -47.84
C GLY A 663 14.15 -14.59 -48.70
N ASN A 664 12.97 -14.06 -48.34
CA ASN A 664 11.68 -14.38 -48.96
C ASN A 664 11.41 -15.90 -49.05
N THR A 665 11.76 -16.62 -47.99
CA THR A 665 11.65 -18.09 -47.91
C THR A 665 11.07 -18.54 -46.57
N CYS A 666 10.25 -19.59 -46.58
CA CYS A 666 9.65 -20.16 -45.37
C CYS A 666 10.74 -20.75 -44.45
N GLN A 667 10.83 -20.30 -43.19
CA GLN A 667 11.87 -20.65 -42.21
C GLN A 667 11.25 -20.95 -40.83
N CYS A 668 11.83 -21.87 -40.07
CA CYS A 668 11.34 -22.16 -38.71
C CYS A 668 11.52 -20.96 -37.76
N ASN A 669 10.56 -20.77 -36.87
CA ASN A 669 10.57 -19.72 -35.85
C ASN A 669 11.71 -19.91 -34.83
N LEU A 670 12.05 -18.84 -34.10
CA LEU A 670 12.98 -18.91 -32.96
C LEU A 670 12.49 -19.95 -31.93
N GLY A 671 13.41 -20.75 -31.41
CA GLY A 671 13.10 -21.91 -30.58
C GLY A 671 12.80 -23.21 -31.35
N TYR A 672 12.63 -23.17 -32.69
CA TYR A 672 12.27 -24.32 -33.52
C TYR A 672 13.36 -24.68 -34.54
N ILE A 673 13.40 -25.94 -34.96
CA ILE A 673 14.33 -26.51 -35.95
C ILE A 673 13.57 -27.39 -36.96
N ALA A 674 13.99 -27.36 -38.23
CA ALA A 674 13.33 -28.10 -39.30
C ALA A 674 13.44 -29.62 -39.09
N THR A 675 12.33 -30.32 -39.30
CA THR A 675 12.29 -31.79 -39.31
C THR A 675 12.98 -32.35 -40.56
N SER A 676 13.36 -33.64 -40.51
CA SER A 676 13.93 -34.33 -41.67
C SER A 676 12.91 -34.39 -42.80
N GLY A 677 13.20 -33.72 -43.92
CA GLY A 677 12.30 -33.55 -45.06
C GLY A 677 11.70 -32.15 -45.22
N GLN A 678 11.98 -31.19 -44.33
CA GLN A 678 11.54 -29.79 -44.46
C GLN A 678 10.01 -29.57 -44.51
N LEU A 679 9.21 -30.54 -44.04
CA LEU A 679 7.74 -30.47 -44.06
C LEU A 679 7.13 -29.84 -42.80
N GLN A 680 7.86 -29.78 -41.70
CA GLN A 680 7.41 -29.30 -40.37
C GLN A 680 8.59 -28.77 -39.54
N CYS A 681 8.32 -27.97 -38.51
CA CYS A 681 9.32 -27.49 -37.54
C CYS A 681 9.02 -28.04 -36.14
N ARG A 682 10.04 -28.49 -35.40
CA ARG A 682 9.91 -28.97 -34.01
C ARG A 682 10.63 -28.07 -33.02
N LYS A 683 10.16 -27.99 -31.78
CA LYS A 683 10.85 -27.26 -30.69
C LYS A 683 12.24 -27.89 -30.47
N ARG A 684 13.24 -27.06 -30.13
CA ARG A 684 14.62 -27.51 -29.85
C ARG A 684 14.75 -28.06 -28.42
N VAL A 685 15.69 -28.97 -28.21
CA VAL A 685 16.01 -29.55 -26.89
C VAL A 685 17.46 -29.27 -26.49
N VAL A 686 17.84 -29.54 -25.24
CA VAL A 686 19.23 -29.37 -24.80
C VAL A 686 20.14 -30.28 -25.64
N GLY A 687 21.14 -29.69 -26.29
CA GLY A 687 22.03 -30.36 -27.23
C GLY A 687 21.68 -30.20 -28.72
N ASP A 688 20.49 -29.68 -29.10
CA ASP A 688 20.24 -29.27 -30.49
C ASP A 688 21.17 -28.13 -30.92
N SER A 689 21.35 -27.95 -32.23
CA SER A 689 22.15 -26.84 -32.77
C SER A 689 21.48 -25.48 -32.55
N CYS A 690 22.28 -24.41 -32.53
CA CYS A 690 21.81 -23.03 -32.37
C CYS A 690 22.74 -22.03 -33.08
N SER A 691 22.21 -20.85 -33.38
CA SER A 691 22.95 -19.70 -33.93
C SER A 691 23.01 -18.52 -32.94
N THR A 692 22.00 -18.40 -32.08
CA THR A 692 21.80 -17.33 -31.10
C THR A 692 21.24 -17.92 -29.80
N ASP A 693 21.36 -17.20 -28.68
CA ASP A 693 20.73 -17.63 -27.42
C ASP A 693 19.21 -17.82 -27.55
N GLY A 694 18.53 -17.01 -28.37
CA GLY A 694 17.09 -17.12 -28.64
C GLY A 694 16.66 -18.39 -29.39
N ASP A 695 17.58 -19.09 -30.08
CA ASP A 695 17.28 -20.45 -30.57
C ASP A 695 17.05 -21.44 -29.41
N CYS A 696 17.63 -21.17 -28.24
CA CYS A 696 17.63 -22.06 -27.09
C CYS A 696 16.68 -21.60 -26.00
N SER A 697 16.80 -20.35 -25.52
CA SER A 697 16.04 -19.83 -24.38
C SER A 697 14.53 -19.79 -24.64
N THR A 698 14.11 -19.61 -25.89
CA THR A 698 12.71 -19.70 -26.34
C THR A 698 12.22 -21.15 -26.49
N ALA A 699 13.13 -22.12 -26.62
CA ALA A 699 12.79 -23.54 -26.74
C ALA A 699 12.70 -24.23 -25.36
N VAL A 700 13.70 -23.98 -24.51
CA VAL A 700 13.84 -24.55 -23.17
C VAL A 700 14.30 -23.46 -22.21
N THR A 701 13.42 -23.08 -21.29
CA THR A 701 13.69 -22.08 -20.24
C THR A 701 14.95 -22.43 -19.45
N GLY A 702 15.81 -21.44 -19.22
CA GLY A 702 17.09 -21.66 -18.55
C GLY A 702 18.17 -22.30 -19.43
N THR A 703 18.08 -22.20 -20.77
CA THR A 703 19.19 -22.52 -21.70
C THR A 703 19.81 -21.28 -22.35
N THR A 704 21.02 -21.47 -22.87
CA THR A 704 21.86 -20.53 -23.64
C THR A 704 22.50 -21.29 -24.80
N CYS A 705 22.79 -20.60 -25.90
CA CYS A 705 23.51 -21.15 -27.04
C CYS A 705 25.02 -21.12 -26.77
N SER A 706 25.62 -22.30 -26.55
CA SER A 706 27.04 -22.43 -26.28
C SER A 706 27.89 -21.86 -27.43
N THR A 707 28.58 -20.75 -27.17
CA THR A 707 29.44 -20.06 -28.15
C THR A 707 30.58 -20.92 -28.69
N SER A 708 31.01 -21.95 -27.94
CA SER A 708 32.06 -22.89 -28.34
C SER A 708 31.56 -24.12 -29.10
N THR A 709 30.33 -24.59 -28.84
CA THR A 709 29.80 -25.83 -29.46
C THR A 709 28.64 -25.60 -30.43
N ARG A 710 28.08 -24.39 -30.49
CA ARG A 710 26.87 -24.01 -31.23
C ARG A 710 25.70 -24.96 -30.99
N ARG A 711 25.52 -25.34 -29.71
CA ARG A 711 24.42 -26.17 -29.22
C ARG A 711 23.78 -25.58 -27.97
N CYS A 712 22.50 -25.86 -27.77
CA CYS A 712 21.77 -25.43 -26.58
C CYS A 712 22.27 -26.14 -25.32
N THR A 713 22.56 -25.36 -24.27
CA THR A 713 23.11 -25.83 -22.99
C THR A 713 22.43 -25.11 -21.83
N CYS A 714 22.25 -25.77 -20.68
CA CYS A 714 21.66 -25.11 -19.52
C CYS A 714 22.54 -23.96 -19.00
N ALA A 715 21.88 -22.88 -18.58
CA ALA A 715 22.49 -21.69 -18.01
C ALA A 715 23.04 -21.96 -16.59
N ILE A 716 23.88 -21.03 -16.12
CA ILE A 716 24.45 -21.05 -14.77
C ILE A 716 23.31 -21.05 -13.73
N GLY A 717 23.41 -21.95 -12.74
CA GLY A 717 22.34 -22.21 -11.76
C GLY A 717 21.57 -23.52 -12.01
N TYR A 718 21.64 -24.06 -13.24
CA TYR A 718 20.82 -25.19 -13.68
C TYR A 718 21.66 -26.42 -14.08
N ARG A 719 20.98 -27.54 -14.29
CA ARG A 719 21.50 -28.78 -14.89
C ARG A 719 20.44 -29.40 -15.81
N PRO A 720 20.82 -30.09 -16.91
CA PRO A 720 19.83 -30.72 -17.78
C PRO A 720 19.07 -31.83 -17.05
N SER A 721 17.80 -32.03 -17.44
CA SER A 721 17.04 -33.23 -17.11
C SER A 721 17.62 -34.48 -17.78
N THR A 722 17.25 -35.66 -17.30
CA THR A 722 17.79 -36.95 -17.79
C THR A 722 17.44 -37.28 -19.25
N ASP A 723 16.45 -36.59 -19.80
CA ASP A 723 15.92 -36.66 -21.15
C ASP A 723 16.26 -35.41 -22.01
N SER A 724 17.04 -34.47 -21.47
CA SER A 724 17.45 -33.21 -22.14
C SER A 724 16.32 -32.26 -22.57
N THR A 725 15.09 -32.46 -22.08
CA THR A 725 13.93 -31.60 -22.41
C THR A 725 13.86 -30.32 -21.58
N SER A 726 14.46 -30.30 -20.38
CA SER A 726 14.38 -29.18 -19.44
C SER A 726 15.69 -28.91 -18.72
N CYS A 727 15.81 -27.71 -18.15
CA CYS A 727 16.91 -27.33 -17.27
C CYS A 727 16.39 -27.19 -15.84
N LEU A 728 16.76 -28.14 -14.98
CA LEU A 728 16.34 -28.20 -13.58
C LEU A 728 17.27 -27.34 -12.72
N ALA A 729 16.70 -26.58 -11.78
CA ALA A 729 17.48 -25.85 -10.78
C ALA A 729 18.35 -26.82 -9.97
N ARG A 730 19.59 -26.43 -9.67
CA ARG A 730 20.49 -27.24 -8.84
C ARG A 730 20.02 -27.24 -7.37
N PRO A 731 19.72 -28.40 -6.77
CA PRO A 731 19.22 -28.45 -5.39
C PRO A 731 20.30 -28.12 -4.37
N LEU A 732 19.87 -27.95 -3.11
CA LEU A 732 20.77 -27.96 -1.97
C LEU A 732 21.54 -29.29 -1.88
N ASN A 733 22.76 -29.20 -1.38
CA ASN A 733 23.77 -30.26 -1.33
C ASN A 733 24.28 -30.79 -2.69
N ASP A 734 23.80 -30.30 -3.83
CA ASP A 734 24.33 -30.66 -5.15
C ASP A 734 25.76 -30.10 -5.37
N PRO A 735 26.66 -30.77 -6.12
CA PRO A 735 28.04 -30.32 -6.31
C PRO A 735 28.14 -29.05 -7.18
N CYS A 736 28.98 -28.10 -6.76
CA CYS A 736 29.19 -26.81 -7.42
C CYS A 736 30.68 -26.44 -7.49
N GLN A 737 31.07 -25.55 -8.40
CA GLN A 737 32.41 -24.95 -8.43
C GLN A 737 32.40 -23.49 -7.96
N SER A 738 31.31 -22.76 -8.24
CA SER A 738 31.09 -21.34 -8.00
C SER A 738 29.71 -21.06 -7.41
N THR A 739 29.56 -19.96 -6.65
CA THR A 739 28.27 -19.55 -6.06
C THR A 739 27.19 -19.27 -7.10
N GLY A 740 27.56 -18.89 -8.33
CA GLY A 740 26.61 -18.73 -9.43
C GLY A 740 25.82 -20.00 -9.75
N GLU A 741 26.43 -21.19 -9.61
CA GLU A 741 25.77 -22.48 -9.84
C GLU A 741 24.67 -22.81 -8.81
N CYS A 742 24.60 -22.08 -7.69
CA CYS A 742 23.58 -22.26 -6.67
C CYS A 742 22.42 -21.25 -6.78
N SER A 743 22.58 -20.21 -7.62
CA SER A 743 21.68 -19.05 -7.67
C SER A 743 20.21 -19.33 -8.03
N ALA A 744 19.90 -20.50 -8.59
CA ALA A 744 18.54 -20.94 -8.92
C ALA A 744 17.74 -21.49 -7.72
N ILE A 745 18.36 -21.62 -6.54
CA ILE A 745 17.69 -21.97 -5.28
C ILE A 745 16.89 -20.75 -4.80
N LEU A 746 15.61 -20.93 -4.49
CA LEU A 746 14.70 -19.82 -4.20
C LEU A 746 14.72 -19.42 -2.71
N PRO A 747 14.65 -18.11 -2.40
CA PRO A 747 14.71 -16.96 -3.32
C PRO A 747 16.16 -16.68 -3.78
N ALA A 748 16.33 -15.97 -4.89
CA ALA A 748 17.67 -15.69 -5.44
C ALA A 748 18.63 -15.06 -4.40
N ASN A 749 19.90 -15.49 -4.42
CA ASN A 749 20.95 -15.16 -3.44
C ASN A 749 20.74 -15.70 -2.00
N SER A 750 19.75 -16.57 -1.78
CA SER A 750 19.59 -17.30 -0.51
C SER A 750 20.53 -18.49 -0.34
N SER A 751 21.41 -18.74 -1.31
CA SER A 751 22.31 -19.90 -1.40
C SER A 751 23.72 -19.51 -1.87
N GLU A 752 24.70 -20.36 -1.56
CA GLU A 752 26.10 -20.17 -1.94
C GLU A 752 26.86 -21.52 -2.05
N CYS A 753 27.95 -21.51 -2.81
CA CYS A 753 28.77 -22.69 -3.06
C CYS A 753 29.87 -22.80 -2.01
N ARG A 754 29.67 -23.64 -0.98
CA ARG A 754 30.56 -23.76 0.19
C ARG A 754 31.20 -25.14 0.29
N ASP A 755 32.40 -25.20 0.86
CA ASP A 755 33.08 -26.47 1.15
C ASP A 755 32.38 -27.18 2.31
N ASN A 756 31.90 -28.39 2.06
CA ASN A 756 31.31 -29.28 3.04
C ASN A 756 32.07 -30.62 3.01
N GLY A 757 33.15 -30.70 3.81
CA GLY A 757 33.94 -31.92 4.00
C GLY A 757 34.93 -32.23 2.87
N GLY A 758 35.55 -31.20 2.28
CA GLY A 758 36.48 -31.34 1.15
C GLY A 758 35.80 -31.41 -0.21
N ASN A 759 34.50 -31.10 -0.27
CA ASN A 759 33.72 -31.04 -1.51
C ASN A 759 32.81 -29.81 -1.48
N LYS A 760 32.88 -28.99 -2.53
CA LYS A 760 32.00 -27.83 -2.70
C LYS A 760 30.57 -28.26 -3.03
N ARG A 761 29.60 -27.73 -2.28
CA ARG A 761 28.16 -27.99 -2.45
C ARG A 761 27.35 -26.70 -2.30
N CYS A 762 26.18 -26.66 -2.94
CA CYS A 762 25.22 -25.58 -2.73
C CYS A 762 24.57 -25.70 -1.36
N LEU A 763 24.76 -24.71 -0.50
CA LEU A 763 24.13 -24.59 0.82
C LEU A 763 23.37 -23.26 0.91
N CYS A 764 22.43 -23.12 1.86
CA CYS A 764 21.85 -21.81 2.13
C CYS A 764 22.93 -20.82 2.60
N SER A 765 22.79 -19.54 2.25
CA SER A 765 23.69 -18.47 2.68
C SER A 765 23.48 -18.12 4.15
N ASP A 766 24.47 -17.50 4.79
CA ASP A 766 24.48 -17.34 6.25
C ASP A 766 23.26 -16.61 6.85
N SER A 767 22.50 -15.78 6.11
CA SER A 767 21.23 -15.20 6.62
C SER A 767 20.00 -16.12 6.49
N HIS A 768 20.17 -17.33 5.95
CA HIS A 768 19.10 -18.23 5.53
C HIS A 768 19.27 -19.67 6.05
N ARG A 769 18.17 -20.43 6.04
CA ARG A 769 18.07 -21.81 6.51
C ARG A 769 17.31 -22.66 5.50
N GLU A 770 17.70 -23.93 5.39
CA GLU A 770 17.01 -24.90 4.55
C GLU A 770 15.53 -24.98 4.96
N PHE A 771 14.65 -24.80 3.96
CA PHE A 771 13.21 -24.98 4.09
C PHE A 771 12.78 -26.30 3.43
N ASN A 772 13.37 -26.61 2.29
CA ASN A 772 13.37 -27.92 1.63
C ASN A 772 14.57 -27.99 0.66
N SER A 773 14.73 -29.10 -0.05
CA SER A 773 15.88 -29.39 -0.92
C SER A 773 16.11 -28.42 -2.09
N THR A 774 15.20 -27.48 -2.38
CA THR A 774 15.39 -26.45 -3.43
C THR A 774 15.09 -25.02 -2.93
N GLN A 775 14.86 -24.82 -1.62
CA GLN A 775 14.44 -23.54 -1.06
C GLN A 775 15.08 -23.22 0.29
N CYS A 776 15.47 -21.96 0.47
CA CYS A 776 16.02 -21.43 1.72
C CYS A 776 15.14 -20.28 2.25
N ARG A 777 14.69 -20.35 3.51
CA ARG A 777 13.97 -19.25 4.17
C ARG A 777 14.93 -18.39 4.99
N ARG A 778 14.60 -17.12 5.27
CA ARG A 778 15.35 -16.31 6.25
C ARG A 778 15.26 -16.95 7.65
N ALA A 779 16.32 -16.78 8.44
CA ALA A 779 16.32 -17.22 9.84
C ALA A 779 15.33 -16.39 10.68
N GLN A 780 14.74 -17.02 11.70
CA GLN A 780 13.76 -16.46 12.64
C GLN A 780 14.17 -16.70 14.09
N ILE A 781 13.54 -16.00 15.04
CA ILE A 781 13.80 -16.22 16.47
C ILE A 781 13.45 -17.66 16.86
N ASN A 782 14.34 -18.27 17.65
CA ASN A 782 14.46 -19.68 18.02
C ASN A 782 15.05 -20.64 16.97
N ASP A 783 15.39 -20.21 15.74
CA ASP A 783 16.17 -21.05 14.81
C ASP A 783 17.57 -21.35 15.37
N THR A 784 18.10 -22.54 15.06
CA THR A 784 19.35 -23.04 15.66
C THR A 784 20.59 -22.35 15.09
N CYS A 785 21.52 -21.88 15.92
CA CYS A 785 22.72 -21.14 15.48
C CYS A 785 24.02 -21.77 16.00
N GLU A 786 25.11 -21.59 15.25
CA GLU A 786 26.42 -22.21 15.53
C GLU A 786 27.49 -21.16 15.87
N THR A 787 27.83 -21.06 17.15
CA THR A 787 29.03 -20.36 17.62
C THR A 787 30.28 -21.22 17.43
N PRO A 788 31.44 -20.66 17.05
CA PRO A 788 31.73 -19.23 16.91
C PRO A 788 31.64 -18.71 15.46
N ARG A 789 31.21 -19.52 14.49
CA ARG A 789 31.39 -19.19 13.05
C ARG A 789 30.30 -18.32 12.43
N SER A 790 29.08 -18.27 12.97
CA SER A 790 27.99 -17.49 12.36
C SER A 790 27.16 -16.72 13.39
N THR A 791 27.69 -15.59 13.86
CA THR A 791 26.91 -14.57 14.59
C THR A 791 25.94 -13.81 13.67
N THR A 792 26.32 -13.65 12.40
CA THR A 792 25.58 -13.04 11.29
C THR A 792 24.24 -13.71 11.02
N MET A 793 24.14 -15.04 11.15
CA MET A 793 22.90 -15.80 10.90
C MET A 793 21.72 -15.38 11.77
N CYS A 794 21.96 -14.73 12.92
CA CYS A 794 20.91 -14.08 13.69
C CYS A 794 20.86 -12.57 13.40
N THR A 795 21.99 -11.86 13.53
CA THR A 795 22.01 -10.38 13.51
C THR A 795 21.53 -9.75 12.21
N ASP A 796 21.78 -10.42 11.09
CA ASP A 796 21.63 -9.86 9.75
C ASP A 796 20.19 -10.03 9.20
N PRO A 797 19.55 -11.22 9.31
CA PRO A 797 18.13 -11.36 9.00
C PRO A 797 17.22 -10.78 10.10
N ILE A 798 17.69 -10.69 11.35
CA ILE A 798 16.90 -10.24 12.51
C ILE A 798 17.67 -9.16 13.30
N PRO A 799 17.47 -7.87 12.99
CA PRO A 799 18.07 -6.76 13.74
C PRO A 799 17.79 -6.85 15.24
N PHE A 800 18.78 -6.48 16.05
CA PHE A 800 18.75 -6.57 17.53
C PHE A 800 18.60 -7.99 18.11
N SER A 801 18.87 -9.03 17.32
CA SER A 801 19.06 -10.40 17.83
C SER A 801 20.54 -10.75 18.08
N GLU A 802 20.76 -11.91 18.70
CA GLU A 802 22.06 -12.59 18.84
C GLU A 802 21.90 -14.11 18.90
N CYS A 803 23.00 -14.84 18.72
CA CYS A 803 23.07 -16.28 18.92
C CYS A 803 23.40 -16.58 20.39
N SER A 804 22.48 -17.21 21.13
CA SER A 804 22.68 -17.66 22.51
C SER A 804 22.09 -19.05 22.72
N ASP A 805 22.76 -19.91 23.50
CA ASP A 805 22.38 -21.32 23.72
C ASP A 805 22.00 -22.08 22.42
N SER A 806 22.79 -21.83 21.36
CA SER A 806 22.56 -22.32 20.00
C SER A 806 21.20 -21.99 19.40
N ARG A 807 20.58 -20.86 19.77
CA ARG A 807 19.39 -20.29 19.13
C ARG A 807 19.50 -18.79 18.88
N CYS A 808 18.85 -18.29 17.82
CA CYS A 808 18.64 -16.86 17.64
C CYS A 808 17.64 -16.33 18.67
N VAL A 809 18.06 -15.37 19.51
CA VAL A 809 17.26 -14.72 20.54
C VAL A 809 17.36 -13.20 20.43
N CYS A 810 16.38 -12.45 20.94
CA CYS A 810 16.49 -11.00 21.00
C CYS A 810 17.44 -10.55 22.10
N LYS A 811 18.27 -9.54 21.81
CA LYS A 811 19.19 -8.92 22.78
C LYS A 811 18.43 -8.35 23.98
N ALA A 812 19.13 -8.25 25.11
CA ALA A 812 18.62 -7.55 26.28
C ALA A 812 18.11 -6.14 25.90
N GLY A 813 16.92 -5.79 26.37
CA GLY A 813 16.18 -4.59 25.95
C GLY A 813 15.14 -4.82 24.85
N TYR A 814 15.13 -5.99 24.20
CA TYR A 814 14.23 -6.31 23.08
C TYR A 814 13.45 -7.62 23.31
N MET A 815 12.30 -7.76 22.64
CA MET A 815 11.42 -8.94 22.67
C MET A 815 10.97 -9.31 21.25
N ALA A 816 10.77 -10.60 20.99
CA ALA A 816 10.39 -11.08 19.66
C ALA A 816 8.97 -10.64 19.27
N SER A 817 8.77 -10.31 17.99
CA SER A 817 7.43 -10.17 17.41
C SER A 817 6.70 -11.52 17.35
N ALA A 818 5.37 -11.48 17.23
CA ALA A 818 4.52 -12.68 17.28
C ALA A 818 4.83 -13.70 16.15
N ASP A 819 5.26 -13.20 14.99
CA ASP A 819 5.73 -13.95 13.82
C ASP A 819 7.19 -14.45 13.92
N ARG A 820 7.91 -14.07 15.00
CA ARG A 820 9.33 -14.35 15.25
C ARG A 820 10.31 -13.75 14.21
N ALA A 821 9.85 -12.82 13.37
CA ALA A 821 10.66 -12.23 12.30
C ALA A 821 11.47 -10.99 12.74
N SER A 822 11.18 -10.40 13.90
CA SER A 822 11.84 -9.17 14.37
C SER A 822 12.01 -9.11 15.90
N CYS A 823 12.90 -8.22 16.36
CA CYS A 823 13.07 -7.88 17.77
C CYS A 823 12.61 -6.43 18.01
N THR A 824 11.54 -6.29 18.79
CA THR A 824 10.92 -5.00 19.16
C THR A 824 11.47 -4.52 20.51
N LYS A 825 11.71 -3.21 20.66
CA LYS A 825 12.25 -2.66 21.92
C LYS A 825 11.17 -2.72 23.03
N ARG A 826 11.53 -3.16 24.23
CA ARG A 826 10.63 -3.21 25.39
C ARG A 826 10.34 -1.80 25.93
N ALA A 827 9.20 -1.65 26.59
CA ALA A 827 8.77 -0.43 27.28
C ALA A 827 8.22 -0.77 28.67
N VAL A 828 7.85 0.24 29.46
CA VAL A 828 7.12 0.01 30.73
C VAL A 828 5.77 -0.65 30.41
N GLY A 829 5.47 -1.76 31.09
CA GLY A 829 4.33 -2.64 30.80
C GLY A 829 4.62 -3.77 29.79
N SER A 830 5.76 -3.78 29.10
CA SER A 830 6.18 -4.94 28.28
C SER A 830 6.55 -6.14 29.16
N PRO A 831 6.39 -7.39 28.68
CA PRO A 831 6.84 -8.58 29.41
C PRO A 831 8.37 -8.61 29.58
N CYS A 832 8.85 -9.32 30.61
CA CYS A 832 10.27 -9.52 30.92
C CYS A 832 10.54 -10.83 31.66
N SER A 833 11.78 -11.30 31.58
CA SER A 833 12.29 -12.45 32.31
C SER A 833 13.38 -12.06 33.32
N THR A 834 14.11 -10.97 33.06
CA THR A 834 15.16 -10.44 33.94
C THR A 834 15.06 -8.92 34.09
N ASN A 835 15.65 -8.39 35.18
CA ASN A 835 15.81 -6.94 35.36
C ASN A 835 16.60 -6.27 34.23
N ASN A 836 17.53 -7.00 33.59
CA ASN A 836 18.34 -6.49 32.49
C ASN A 836 17.50 -6.24 31.23
N ASP A 837 16.48 -7.06 30.98
CA ASP A 837 15.56 -6.92 29.83
C ASP A 837 14.86 -5.54 29.86
N CYS A 838 14.53 -5.06 31.06
CA CYS A 838 13.89 -3.78 31.27
C CYS A 838 14.93 -2.65 31.33
N GLN A 839 15.98 -2.80 32.13
CA GLN A 839 17.00 -1.76 32.33
C GLN A 839 17.76 -1.40 31.05
N ALA A 840 17.97 -2.36 30.13
CA ALA A 840 18.57 -2.10 28.81
C ALA A 840 17.62 -1.38 27.83
N ALA A 841 16.31 -1.42 28.07
CA ALA A 841 15.32 -0.72 27.25
C ALA A 841 14.96 0.67 27.80
N VAL A 842 14.63 0.73 29.09
CA VAL A 842 14.19 1.91 29.83
C VAL A 842 15.05 2.05 31.09
N VAL A 843 15.85 3.10 31.15
CA VAL A 843 16.71 3.39 32.30
C VAL A 843 15.85 3.58 33.55
N ASP A 844 16.33 3.07 34.69
CA ASP A 844 15.63 3.04 35.97
C ASP A 844 14.25 2.35 35.99
N SER A 845 14.11 1.34 35.12
CA SER A 845 13.13 0.26 35.28
C SER A 845 13.74 -1.02 35.90
N LEU A 846 12.87 -1.96 36.27
CA LEU A 846 13.14 -3.33 36.71
C LEU A 846 12.04 -4.27 36.19
N CYS A 847 12.19 -5.57 36.39
CA CYS A 847 11.17 -6.57 36.05
C CYS A 847 10.37 -6.95 37.31
N SER A 848 9.10 -6.54 37.39
CA SER A 848 8.16 -6.91 38.46
C SER A 848 7.03 -7.76 37.87
N ASP A 849 6.76 -8.90 38.49
CA ASP A 849 5.60 -9.75 38.16
C ASP A 849 5.55 -10.16 36.67
N GLY A 850 6.72 -10.31 36.04
CA GLY A 850 6.88 -10.62 34.62
C GLY A 850 6.71 -9.45 33.67
N THR A 851 6.62 -8.20 34.16
CA THR A 851 6.49 -6.97 33.36
C THR A 851 7.49 -5.88 33.76
N CYS A 852 7.88 -5.03 32.82
CA CYS A 852 8.80 -3.93 33.10
C CYS A 852 8.10 -2.78 33.84
N SER A 853 8.54 -2.46 35.05
CA SER A 853 8.04 -1.35 35.86
C SER A 853 9.16 -0.39 36.25
N CYS A 854 8.85 0.88 36.55
CA CYS A 854 9.85 1.78 37.11
C CYS A 854 10.33 1.30 38.50
N LYS A 855 11.58 1.59 38.86
CA LYS A 855 12.13 1.34 40.20
C LYS A 855 11.33 2.11 41.28
N GLN A 856 11.37 1.62 42.51
CA GLN A 856 10.86 2.34 43.68
C GLN A 856 11.53 3.73 43.78
N GLY A 857 10.76 4.76 44.13
CA GLY A 857 11.21 6.15 44.04
C GLY A 857 11.10 6.80 42.65
N TYR A 858 10.66 6.07 41.61
CA TYR A 858 10.48 6.58 40.25
C TYR A 858 9.03 6.39 39.78
N LYS A 859 8.60 7.22 38.83
CA LYS A 859 7.33 7.09 38.09
C LYS A 859 7.57 7.11 36.59
N TYR A 860 6.69 6.47 35.84
CA TYR A 860 6.72 6.50 34.37
C TYR A 860 6.22 7.84 33.83
N ILE A 861 6.88 8.35 32.79
CA ILE A 861 6.48 9.53 32.03
C ILE A 861 6.19 9.08 30.59
N SER A 862 4.91 9.01 30.21
CA SER A 862 4.48 8.49 28.90
C SER A 862 5.00 9.31 27.71
N THR A 863 5.09 10.64 27.86
CA THR A 863 5.63 11.55 26.83
C THR A 863 7.12 11.38 26.58
N GLU A 864 7.87 10.84 27.54
CA GLU A 864 9.32 10.62 27.45
C GLU A 864 9.67 9.12 27.29
N SER A 865 8.67 8.23 27.45
CA SER A 865 8.84 6.77 27.56
C SER A 865 9.89 6.34 28.60
N ALA A 866 10.04 7.13 29.67
CA ALA A 866 11.13 7.03 30.63
C ALA A 866 10.65 6.96 32.09
N CYS A 867 11.51 6.47 32.99
CA CYS A 867 11.29 6.51 34.44
C CYS A 867 11.98 7.73 35.05
N ARG A 868 11.21 8.66 35.65
CA ARG A 868 11.71 9.84 36.35
C ARG A 868 11.56 9.67 37.87
N LYS A 869 12.56 10.08 38.66
CA LYS A 869 12.45 10.15 40.14
C LYS A 869 11.22 10.97 40.56
N ARG A 870 10.43 10.46 41.51
CA ARG A 870 9.25 11.15 42.03
C ARG A 870 9.64 12.40 42.81
N GLN A 871 8.84 13.44 42.68
CA GLN A 871 8.98 14.71 43.38
C GLN A 871 7.82 14.90 44.37
N MET A 872 7.88 15.95 45.18
CA MET A 872 6.70 16.42 45.92
C MET A 872 5.52 16.65 44.97
N ASP A 873 4.31 16.41 45.47
CA ASP A 873 3.04 16.44 44.72
C ASP A 873 2.87 15.34 43.64
N ASP A 874 3.93 14.59 43.27
CA ASP A 874 3.78 13.41 42.40
C ASP A 874 2.96 12.33 43.13
N ALA A 875 2.15 11.59 42.36
CA ALA A 875 1.33 10.50 42.88
C ALA A 875 2.18 9.34 43.43
N CYS A 876 1.64 8.62 44.41
CA CYS A 876 2.28 7.48 45.09
C CYS A 876 1.23 6.48 45.59
N SER A 877 1.68 5.26 45.88
CA SER A 877 0.86 4.18 46.43
C SER A 877 1.33 3.71 47.81
N ILE A 878 2.64 3.76 48.09
CA ILE A 878 3.25 3.35 49.37
C ILE A 878 4.23 4.42 49.88
N PRO A 879 4.50 4.53 51.20
CA PRO A 879 5.43 5.52 51.76
C PRO A 879 6.80 5.56 51.08
N GLU A 880 7.29 4.40 50.68
CA GLU A 880 8.59 4.16 50.07
C GLU A 880 8.69 4.70 48.62
N ASP A 881 7.56 4.94 47.93
CA ASP A 881 7.57 5.65 46.64
C ASP A 881 8.14 7.06 46.76
N CYS A 882 7.99 7.67 47.93
CA CYS A 882 8.39 9.04 48.22
C CYS A 882 9.70 9.08 49.01
N SER A 883 9.82 8.30 50.09
CA SER A 883 11.03 8.33 50.93
C SER A 883 12.30 7.87 50.20
N ALA A 884 12.17 7.03 49.17
CA ALA A 884 13.28 6.63 48.29
C ALA A 884 13.68 7.69 47.24
N SER A 885 12.85 8.71 46.99
CA SER A 885 13.11 9.76 46.00
C SER A 885 13.41 11.13 46.62
N VAL A 886 12.77 11.46 47.75
CA VAL A 886 12.97 12.68 48.54
C VAL A 886 13.04 12.32 50.03
N ALA A 887 14.16 12.65 50.67
CA ALA A 887 14.34 12.38 52.10
C ALA A 887 13.34 13.16 52.98
N SER A 888 12.98 12.56 54.12
CA SER A 888 11.96 13.07 55.05
C SER A 888 10.58 13.29 54.41
N SER A 889 10.20 12.41 53.47
CA SER A 889 8.90 12.38 52.82
C SER A 889 8.19 11.03 52.98
N THR A 890 6.88 11.04 52.76
CA THR A 890 6.00 9.87 52.79
C THR A 890 4.88 10.03 51.75
N CYS A 891 4.15 8.95 51.49
CA CYS A 891 2.94 8.98 50.69
C CYS A 891 1.75 9.36 51.59
N SER A 892 1.17 10.53 51.36
CA SER A 892 0.02 11.06 52.11
C SER A 892 -1.08 11.44 51.14
N ASN A 893 -2.31 10.94 51.36
CA ASN A 893 -3.46 11.15 50.47
C ASN A 893 -3.15 10.85 48.98
N GLY A 894 -2.32 9.83 48.71
CA GLY A 894 -1.92 9.43 47.35
C GLY A 894 -0.90 10.34 46.66
N LYS A 895 -0.27 11.28 47.39
CA LYS A 895 0.81 12.16 46.89
C LYS A 895 2.03 12.17 47.80
N CYS A 896 3.20 12.43 47.24
CA CYS A 896 4.41 12.64 48.03
C CYS A 896 4.37 13.98 48.77
N ALA A 897 4.48 13.91 50.10
CA ALA A 897 4.48 15.05 51.02
C ALA A 897 5.56 14.84 52.10
N CYS A 898 5.96 15.90 52.80
CA CYS A 898 6.88 15.80 53.93
C CYS A 898 6.25 15.07 55.14
N ILE A 899 7.07 14.41 55.96
CA ILE A 899 6.64 13.84 57.25
C ILE A 899 6.46 14.96 58.29
N SER A 900 5.63 14.76 59.32
CA SER A 900 5.47 15.74 60.41
C SER A 900 6.81 16.12 61.04
N GLY A 901 6.96 17.40 61.38
CA GLY A 901 8.24 18.03 61.72
C GLY A 901 9.02 18.55 60.52
N TYR A 902 8.58 18.28 59.29
CA TYR A 902 9.20 18.76 58.05
C TYR A 902 8.20 19.47 57.12
N VAL A 903 8.71 20.49 56.41
CA VAL A 903 7.98 21.29 55.42
C VAL A 903 8.73 21.30 54.09
N GLN A 904 7.98 21.45 52.99
CA GLN A 904 8.51 21.47 51.63
C GLN A 904 9.40 22.71 51.42
N GLU A 905 10.68 22.49 51.14
CA GLU A 905 11.64 23.54 50.74
C GLU A 905 11.68 23.68 49.20
N SER A 906 11.57 22.55 48.50
CA SER A 906 11.49 22.49 47.04
C SER A 906 10.73 21.23 46.60
N LYS A 907 10.53 21.06 45.29
CA LYS A 907 9.95 19.82 44.74
C LYS A 907 10.80 18.56 44.97
N SER A 908 12.04 18.70 45.43
CA SER A 908 12.98 17.59 45.68
C SER A 908 13.58 17.59 47.10
N LYS A 909 13.08 18.42 48.03
CA LYS A 909 13.65 18.55 49.38
C LYS A 909 12.60 18.97 50.43
N CYS A 910 12.54 18.22 51.52
CA CYS A 910 11.93 18.63 52.77
C CYS A 910 13.00 19.22 53.70
N ARG A 911 12.65 20.27 54.44
CA ARG A 911 13.45 20.81 55.57
C ARG A 911 12.69 20.68 56.87
N ILE A 912 13.40 20.76 57.99
CA ILE A 912 12.76 20.83 59.31
C ILE A 912 11.89 22.09 59.40
N ILE A 913 10.75 21.98 60.08
CA ILE A 913 9.85 23.08 60.42
C ILE A 913 10.52 23.99 61.45
N HIS A 914 10.38 25.30 61.29
CA HIS A 914 10.75 26.27 62.31
C HIS A 914 9.51 26.72 63.09
N ILE A 915 9.72 27.29 64.28
CA ILE A 915 8.72 28.18 64.87
C ILE A 915 8.44 29.30 63.86
N ASP A 916 7.17 29.69 63.73
CA ASP A 916 6.61 30.58 62.70
C ASP A 916 6.48 30.01 61.27
N ASP A 917 6.83 28.75 60.99
CA ASP A 917 6.40 28.08 59.76
C ASP A 917 4.90 27.69 59.80
N ASN A 918 4.30 27.48 58.61
CA ASN A 918 2.95 26.90 58.50
C ASN A 918 2.93 25.47 59.04
N CYS A 919 1.84 25.10 59.70
CA CYS A 919 1.58 23.75 60.20
C CYS A 919 0.17 23.28 59.84
N THR A 920 -0.08 21.97 59.91
CA THR A 920 -1.41 21.38 59.70
C THR A 920 -2.01 20.80 60.98
N VAL A 921 -1.16 20.20 61.83
CA VAL A 921 -1.52 19.60 63.12
C VAL A 921 -0.48 19.94 64.19
N ASN A 922 -0.85 19.83 65.47
CA ASN A 922 0.09 20.06 66.59
C ASN A 922 1.35 19.18 66.51
N ALA A 923 1.24 17.97 65.96
CA ALA A 923 2.36 17.04 65.77
C ALA A 923 3.48 17.63 64.89
N ASP A 924 3.14 18.50 63.94
CA ASP A 924 4.12 19.15 63.04
C ASP A 924 5.06 20.08 63.81
N CYS A 925 4.57 20.72 64.87
CA CYS A 925 5.32 21.64 65.71
C CYS A 925 5.97 20.94 66.90
N SER A 926 5.27 19.99 67.54
CA SER A 926 5.80 19.26 68.69
C SER A 926 6.97 18.35 68.34
N ALA A 927 7.11 17.95 67.08
CA ALA A 927 8.27 17.23 66.55
C ALA A 927 9.55 18.09 66.47
N VAL A 928 9.42 19.42 66.45
CA VAL A 928 10.54 20.38 66.47
C VAL A 928 10.91 20.72 67.91
N SER A 929 9.91 21.01 68.74
CA SER A 929 10.07 21.23 70.18
C SER A 929 8.80 20.83 70.90
N GLY A 930 8.90 19.99 71.94
CA GLY A 930 7.74 19.48 72.68
C GLY A 930 6.83 20.57 73.28
N GLU A 931 7.36 21.79 73.42
CA GLU A 931 6.68 22.98 73.94
C GLU A 931 6.24 23.97 72.83
N ALA A 932 6.15 23.49 71.58
CA ALA A 932 5.50 24.16 70.46
C ALA A 932 4.17 23.47 70.08
N GLU A 933 3.25 24.25 69.53
CA GLU A 933 1.92 23.82 69.08
C GLU A 933 1.48 24.59 67.82
N CYS A 934 0.48 24.07 67.11
CA CYS A 934 -0.01 24.61 65.85
C CYS A 934 -1.20 25.57 66.10
N LYS A 935 -0.91 26.87 66.23
CA LYS A 935 -1.90 27.90 66.58
C LYS A 935 -2.40 28.62 65.32
N ALA A 936 -3.70 28.89 65.25
CA ALA A 936 -4.29 29.68 64.17
C ALA A 936 -3.87 31.17 64.30
N GLN A 937 -3.31 31.73 63.23
CA GLN A 937 -2.91 33.13 63.13
C GLN A 937 -3.45 33.74 61.83
N GLY A 938 -4.65 34.33 61.91
CA GLY A 938 -5.38 34.82 60.75
C GLY A 938 -5.95 33.66 59.91
N THR A 939 -5.58 33.57 58.63
CA THR A 939 -6.07 32.54 57.69
C THR A 939 -5.15 31.32 57.56
N LYS A 940 -4.11 31.22 58.39
CA LYS A 940 -3.15 30.10 58.39
C LYS A 940 -2.91 29.62 59.81
N ASN A 941 -2.55 28.35 59.96
CA ASN A 941 -2.02 27.83 61.22
C ASN A 941 -0.50 27.88 61.17
N MET A 942 0.13 28.36 62.24
CA MET A 942 1.58 28.54 62.35
C MET A 942 2.10 27.88 63.63
N CYS A 943 3.31 27.32 63.58
CA CYS A 943 3.96 26.79 64.77
C CYS A 943 4.32 27.93 65.73
N LYS A 944 3.84 27.84 66.97
CA LYS A 944 4.11 28.81 68.04
C LYS A 944 4.47 28.08 69.31
N CYS A 945 5.28 28.70 70.17
CA CYS A 945 5.48 28.18 71.51
C CYS A 945 4.17 28.20 72.31
N LYS A 946 4.01 27.23 73.22
CA LYS A 946 2.91 27.19 74.17
C LYS A 946 2.92 28.43 75.08
N ASP A 947 1.75 28.72 75.66
CA ASP A 947 1.65 29.73 76.72
C ASP A 947 2.61 29.36 77.86
N GLY A 948 3.50 30.28 78.24
CA GLY A 948 4.62 30.00 79.16
C GLY A 948 6.00 29.86 78.50
N TYR A 949 6.07 29.79 77.18
CA TYR A 949 7.33 29.55 76.44
C TYR A 949 7.59 30.62 75.38
N TYR A 950 8.86 30.75 74.94
CA TYR A 950 9.30 31.68 73.89
C TYR A 950 10.35 31.05 72.98
N PRO A 951 10.52 31.51 71.71
CA PRO A 951 11.53 30.95 70.81
C PRO A 951 12.94 31.22 71.35
N SER A 952 13.74 30.17 71.59
CA SER A 952 14.95 30.25 72.40
C SER A 952 16.25 30.53 71.63
N ASP A 953 16.20 30.51 70.29
CA ASP A 953 17.35 30.68 69.41
C ASP A 953 16.95 31.43 68.13
N TYR A 954 17.89 32.17 67.55
CA TYR A 954 17.73 32.91 66.29
C TYR A 954 17.37 32.02 65.09
N LYS A 955 17.58 30.69 65.20
CA LYS A 955 17.21 29.69 64.20
C LYS A 955 15.77 29.18 64.33
N LEU A 956 15.01 29.61 65.34
CA LEU A 956 13.60 29.24 65.53
C LEU A 956 13.37 27.72 65.61
N LEU A 957 14.26 26.98 66.29
CA LEU A 957 14.22 25.50 66.40
C LEU A 957 13.83 24.97 67.79
N ALA A 958 13.62 25.84 68.79
CA ALA A 958 13.26 25.42 70.14
C ALA A 958 12.47 26.49 70.90
N CYS A 959 11.69 26.05 71.90
CA CYS A 959 10.94 26.90 72.82
C CYS A 959 11.51 26.78 74.24
N ALA A 960 11.97 27.89 74.82
CA ALA A 960 12.46 27.97 76.20
C ALA A 960 11.33 28.40 77.15
N GLN A 961 11.37 27.88 78.37
CA GLN A 961 10.47 28.28 79.46
C GLN A 961 10.85 29.69 79.94
N ARG A 962 9.85 30.56 80.09
CA ARG A 962 10.03 31.94 80.57
C ARG A 962 10.40 31.98 82.05
N GLN A 963 11.19 32.97 82.44
CA GLN A 963 11.72 33.20 83.79
C GLN A 963 11.37 34.62 84.28
N VAL A 964 11.55 34.90 85.58
CA VAL A 964 11.22 36.21 86.16
C VAL A 964 12.25 37.24 85.69
N GLY A 965 11.79 38.27 84.96
CA GLY A 965 12.62 39.26 84.29
C GLY A 965 12.73 39.10 82.76
N ASP A 966 12.15 38.06 82.16
CA ASP A 966 12.14 37.90 80.70
C ASP A 966 11.23 38.93 80.03
N LYS A 967 11.79 39.72 79.09
CA LYS A 967 11.16 40.89 78.44
C LYS A 967 10.54 40.57 77.09
N ASN A 968 9.69 39.54 77.04
CA ASN A 968 9.15 38.99 75.79
C ASN A 968 7.70 38.46 75.91
N CYS A 969 6.94 38.86 76.94
CA CYS A 969 5.55 38.43 77.15
C CYS A 969 4.53 39.46 76.63
N ASP A 970 3.32 39.00 76.28
CA ASP A 970 2.22 39.85 75.79
C ASP A 970 0.95 39.75 76.67
N LYS A 971 0.72 38.61 77.33
CA LYS A 971 -0.47 38.32 78.15
C LYS A 971 -0.11 37.69 79.50
N PRO A 972 -0.94 37.81 80.56
CA PRO A 972 -0.64 37.23 81.88
C PRO A 972 -0.35 35.73 81.88
N ALA A 973 -0.98 34.96 80.97
CA ALA A 973 -0.75 33.53 80.81
C ALA A 973 0.69 33.17 80.40
N ASP A 974 1.39 34.07 79.69
CA ASP A 974 2.78 33.83 79.26
C ASP A 974 3.74 33.68 80.44
N CYS A 975 3.39 34.24 81.61
CA CYS A 975 4.19 34.07 82.81
C CYS A 975 3.52 33.08 83.77
N SER A 976 2.22 33.24 84.03
CA SER A 976 1.52 32.53 85.10
C SER A 976 1.34 31.03 84.89
N GLN A 977 1.42 30.53 83.65
CA GLN A 977 1.33 29.09 83.35
C GLN A 977 2.58 28.30 83.76
N VAL A 978 3.77 28.92 83.74
CA VAL A 978 5.06 28.26 84.02
C VAL A 978 5.79 28.81 85.25
N ILE A 979 5.47 30.03 85.67
CA ILE A 979 5.93 30.66 86.91
C ILE A 979 4.68 30.94 87.75
N PRO A 980 4.32 30.06 88.71
CA PRO A 980 3.21 30.31 89.63
C PRO A 980 3.37 31.65 90.35
N HIS A 981 2.26 32.36 90.55
CA HIS A 981 2.23 33.69 91.18
C HIS A 981 3.04 34.78 90.43
N SER A 982 3.07 34.72 89.10
CA SER A 982 3.57 35.78 88.23
C SER A 982 2.48 36.35 87.30
N THR A 983 2.79 37.47 86.64
CA THR A 983 2.02 38.06 85.54
C THR A 983 2.99 38.72 84.54
N CYS A 984 2.54 38.91 83.32
CA CYS A 984 3.19 39.83 82.39
C CYS A 984 2.87 41.28 82.79
N TYR A 985 3.86 42.17 82.76
CA TYR A 985 3.70 43.61 82.97
C TYR A 985 4.78 44.37 82.19
N ASN A 986 4.39 45.34 81.34
CA ASN A 986 5.30 46.06 80.43
C ASN A 986 6.25 45.12 79.65
N ASN A 987 5.66 44.04 79.11
CA ASN A 987 6.31 42.94 78.40
C ASN A 987 7.33 42.12 79.21
N GLU A 988 7.44 42.35 80.52
CA GLU A 988 8.34 41.65 81.44
C GLU A 988 7.57 40.70 82.38
N CYS A 989 8.06 39.47 82.57
CA CYS A 989 7.46 38.54 83.52
C CYS A 989 7.85 38.90 84.97
N VAL A 990 6.87 39.32 85.78
CA VAL A 990 7.08 39.79 87.17
C VAL A 990 6.20 39.02 88.17
N CYS A 991 6.64 38.95 89.43
CA CYS A 991 5.82 38.36 90.50
C CYS A 991 4.61 39.23 90.86
N VAL A 992 3.48 38.60 91.19
CA VAL A 992 2.29 39.32 91.68
C VAL A 992 2.48 39.82 93.11
N ALA A 993 1.68 40.81 93.52
CA ALA A 993 1.75 41.40 94.86
C ALA A 993 1.69 40.35 95.98
N GLY A 994 2.58 40.48 96.97
CA GLY A 994 2.78 39.50 98.06
C GLY A 994 3.85 38.43 97.77
N TYR A 995 4.38 38.37 96.54
CA TYR A 995 5.43 37.43 96.14
C TYR A 995 6.66 38.18 95.62
N ARG A 996 7.85 37.62 95.87
CA ARG A 996 9.14 38.10 95.34
C ARG A 996 9.84 37.00 94.56
N SER A 997 10.76 37.37 93.67
CA SER A 997 11.58 36.41 92.93
C SER A 997 12.39 35.50 93.87
N THR A 998 12.57 34.25 93.45
CA THR A 998 13.51 33.31 94.07
C THR A 998 14.95 33.67 93.72
N LEU A 999 15.92 33.21 94.54
CA LEU A 999 17.34 33.54 94.39
C LEU A 999 17.98 33.04 93.08
N ASP A 1000 17.30 32.13 92.37
CA ASP A 1000 17.69 31.59 91.06
C ASP A 1000 16.96 32.24 89.87
N GLY A 1001 16.06 33.20 90.12
CA GLY A 1001 15.29 33.94 89.10
C GLY A 1001 14.11 33.18 88.47
N LYS A 1002 13.85 31.93 88.89
CA LYS A 1002 12.92 31.02 88.17
C LYS A 1002 11.51 30.93 88.75
N GLY A 1003 11.28 31.48 89.94
CA GLY A 1003 10.02 31.36 90.66
C GLY A 1003 9.64 32.61 91.45
N CYS A 1004 8.40 32.62 91.93
CA CYS A 1004 7.87 33.64 92.83
C CYS A 1004 7.47 33.01 94.17
N ARG A 1005 8.02 33.51 95.30
CA ARG A 1005 7.75 33.00 96.65
C ARG A 1005 7.12 34.08 97.53
N ASN A 1006 6.12 33.68 98.32
CA ASN A 1006 5.41 34.53 99.29
C ASN A 1006 6.40 35.21 100.26
N THR A 1007 6.15 36.47 100.60
CA THR A 1007 7.01 37.27 101.51
C THR A 1007 6.70 37.06 103.00
N LEU A 1008 5.65 36.33 103.37
CA LEU A 1008 5.25 36.09 104.76
C LEU A 1008 5.44 34.62 105.18
N GLU A 1009 6.67 34.26 105.57
CA GLU A 1009 6.92 33.12 106.48
C GLU A 1009 8.34 33.18 107.08
N ASN A 1010 8.42 33.42 108.39
CA ASN A 1010 9.59 33.25 109.27
C ASN A 1010 9.15 33.59 110.71
N TRP A 1011 9.87 33.07 111.72
CA TRP A 1011 9.66 33.26 113.17
C TRP A 1011 8.38 32.58 113.75
N GLU A 1012 8.38 31.83 114.86
CA GLU A 1012 9.46 31.22 115.66
C GLU A 1012 8.88 30.21 116.70
N ILE A 1013 9.74 29.58 117.54
CA ILE A 1013 9.46 29.00 118.89
C ILE A 1013 8.65 27.67 118.98
N ALA A 1014 8.91 26.71 119.90
CA ALA A 1014 10.12 26.28 120.62
C ALA A 1014 9.88 24.96 121.41
N LEU A 1015 10.96 24.42 122.02
CA LEU A 1015 11.00 23.61 123.27
C LEU A 1015 10.38 22.19 123.34
N ILE A 1016 11.26 21.18 123.49
CA ILE A 1016 11.27 20.22 124.61
C ILE A 1016 12.69 19.62 124.77
N ALA A 1017 13.03 19.15 125.98
CA ALA A 1017 14.23 18.42 126.46
C ALA A 1017 15.40 18.15 125.48
N ALA A 1018 16.65 18.60 125.72
CA ALA A 1018 17.54 18.45 126.89
C ALA A 1018 18.43 17.17 126.89
N ALA A 1019 19.74 17.42 126.75
CA ALA A 1019 20.94 16.64 127.12
C ALA A 1019 20.86 15.13 127.48
N CYS A 1020 21.68 14.34 126.76
CA CYS A 1020 22.36 13.16 127.30
C CYS A 1020 23.79 13.02 126.73
N ALA A 1021 24.73 12.61 127.60
CA ALA A 1021 26.05 11.94 127.38
C ALA A 1021 26.80 12.22 126.04
N PHE A 1022 27.98 12.84 125.96
CA PHE A 1022 29.22 12.77 126.77
C PHE A 1022 29.94 11.39 126.72
N VAL A 1023 31.27 11.42 126.50
CA VAL A 1023 32.28 10.31 126.58
C VAL A 1023 32.35 9.28 125.43
N CYS A 1024 33.10 9.61 124.36
CA CYS A 1024 34.36 8.94 123.90
C CYS A 1024 34.83 9.60 122.59
N PHE A 1025 36.08 10.04 122.39
CA PHE A 1025 37.34 9.29 122.27
C PHE A 1025 37.34 8.23 121.15
N ALA A 1026 38.22 8.22 120.15
CA ALA A 1026 39.37 9.11 119.85
C ALA A 1026 39.15 9.88 118.53
N ILE A 1027 39.49 11.17 118.34
CA ILE A 1027 40.69 11.97 118.73
C ILE A 1027 41.87 11.82 117.74
N LEU A 1028 42.06 12.93 117.01
CA LEU A 1028 43.31 13.56 116.53
C LEU A 1028 44.40 12.73 115.82
N CYS A 1029 44.58 13.13 114.55
CA CYS A 1029 45.83 13.70 114.02
C CYS A 1029 46.98 12.83 113.45
N PHE A 1030 47.80 13.55 112.68
CA PHE A 1030 49.18 13.32 112.25
C PHE A 1030 49.48 12.19 111.25
N LEU A 1031 49.32 12.57 109.98
CA LEU A 1031 50.35 12.52 108.92
C LEU A 1031 50.96 11.17 108.47
N LEU A 1032 50.81 10.92 107.15
CA LEU A 1032 51.68 10.14 106.23
C LEU A 1032 51.64 8.58 106.33
N GLY A 1033 51.57 7.89 105.18
CA GLY A 1033 52.21 6.55 105.07
C GLY A 1033 51.55 5.36 104.32
N TRP A 1034 51.30 5.48 103.00
CA TRP A 1034 51.64 4.45 101.97
C TRP A 1034 51.20 2.94 102.00
N CYS A 1035 50.56 2.52 100.89
CA CYS A 1035 50.91 1.37 99.99
C CYS A 1035 50.56 -0.11 100.36
N GLY A 1036 50.27 -1.00 99.35
CA GLY A 1036 50.12 -2.45 99.63
C GLY A 1036 49.63 -3.55 98.63
N ARG A 1037 49.51 -3.34 97.30
CA ARG A 1037 49.24 -4.35 96.20
C ARG A 1037 49.12 -5.89 96.49
N LYS A 1038 48.19 -6.60 95.79
CA LYS A 1038 48.50 -7.64 94.74
C LYS A 1038 47.29 -8.16 93.92
N ARG A 1039 47.50 -9.09 92.96
CA ARG A 1039 46.66 -9.46 91.79
C ARG A 1039 46.71 -10.97 91.47
N ILE A 1040 45.69 -11.56 90.81
CA ILE A 1040 45.80 -12.76 89.91
C ILE A 1040 44.58 -12.89 88.93
N ARG A 1041 44.57 -13.87 88.00
CA ARG A 1041 43.74 -14.01 86.76
C ARG A 1041 42.71 -15.18 86.79
N ARG A 1042 41.63 -15.18 85.96
CA ARG A 1042 41.36 -16.13 84.80
C ARG A 1042 39.89 -16.32 84.29
N ARG A 1043 39.74 -16.43 82.94
CA ARG A 1043 39.00 -17.43 82.08
C ARG A 1043 37.45 -17.45 81.81
N HIS A 1044 37.12 -17.48 80.49
CA HIS A 1044 36.24 -18.39 79.68
C HIS A 1044 34.68 -18.47 79.76
N SER A 1045 34.02 -18.07 78.65
CA SER A 1045 33.42 -18.94 77.58
C SER A 1045 31.92 -19.37 77.52
N MET A 1046 31.23 -18.85 76.48
CA MET A 1046 30.24 -19.47 75.54
C MET A 1046 28.78 -19.87 75.91
N LYS A 1047 27.84 -19.35 75.07
CA LYS A 1047 26.66 -20.01 74.41
C LYS A 1047 25.46 -20.47 75.30
N GLN A 1048 24.16 -20.36 74.93
CA GLN A 1048 23.43 -19.99 73.68
C GLN A 1048 21.91 -19.72 73.95
N PHE A 1049 21.14 -19.37 72.89
CA PHE A 1049 19.66 -19.48 72.69
C PHE A 1049 18.68 -18.33 73.07
N THR A 1050 18.27 -17.58 72.02
CA THR A 1050 16.90 -17.11 71.62
C THR A 1050 15.96 -16.31 72.56
N GLY A 1051 15.39 -15.20 72.04
CA GLY A 1051 14.15 -14.61 72.59
C GLY A 1051 13.72 -13.21 72.11
N ALA A 1052 13.19 -13.08 70.88
CA ALA A 1052 12.20 -12.08 70.40
C ALA A 1052 12.27 -10.55 70.71
N TRP A 1053 12.33 -9.77 69.61
CA TRP A 1053 11.59 -8.51 69.29
C TRP A 1053 11.98 -7.12 69.85
N HIS A 1054 11.87 -6.16 68.91
CA HIS A 1054 11.63 -4.70 68.97
C HIS A 1054 12.75 -3.64 69.01
N SER A 1055 12.56 -2.66 68.10
CA SER A 1055 12.98 -1.24 68.02
C SER A 1055 14.42 -0.80 68.33
N SER A 1056 15.07 -0.38 67.25
CA SER A 1056 16.12 0.65 67.10
C SER A 1056 16.10 1.82 68.09
N ILE A 1057 17.29 2.37 68.39
CA ILE A 1057 17.69 3.77 68.12
C ILE A 1057 19.19 3.96 68.46
N GLU A 1058 19.89 4.87 67.75
CA GLU A 1058 21.22 5.45 68.07
C GLU A 1058 22.47 4.50 68.09
N ASP A 1059 23.72 4.93 67.83
CA ASP A 1059 24.18 6.28 67.43
C ASP A 1059 25.49 6.33 66.59
N LEU A 1060 25.79 7.54 66.11
CA LEU A 1060 27.08 8.23 65.89
C LEU A 1060 28.25 7.53 65.17
N ARG A 1061 28.71 8.23 64.12
CA ARG A 1061 30.04 8.10 63.51
C ARG A 1061 31.04 9.08 64.15
N VAL A 1062 32.30 8.62 64.24
CA VAL A 1062 33.54 9.42 64.08
C VAL A 1062 33.91 10.47 65.15
N SER A 1063 35.10 10.29 65.73
CA SER A 1063 36.15 11.35 65.66
C SER A 1063 37.57 10.80 65.91
N SER A 1064 38.54 11.36 65.20
CA SER A 1064 40.02 11.28 65.42
C SER A 1064 40.74 9.93 65.26
N ALA A 1065 42.07 9.86 65.04
CA ALA A 1065 42.99 10.69 64.22
C ALA A 1065 44.41 10.05 64.19
N ALA A 1066 44.99 9.86 62.99
CA ALA A 1066 46.42 9.61 62.69
C ALA A 1066 46.55 9.54 61.14
N SER A 1067 47.34 10.33 60.40
CA SER A 1067 48.79 10.60 60.41
C SER A 1067 49.65 9.42 59.91
N ASP A 1068 50.62 9.53 59.00
CA ASP A 1068 51.02 10.60 58.05
C ASP A 1068 52.10 9.97 57.10
N SER A 1069 52.69 10.76 56.18
CA SER A 1069 53.98 10.52 55.48
C SER A 1069 54.05 9.41 54.38
N THR A 1070 54.79 9.53 53.26
CA THR A 1070 55.57 10.68 52.68
C THR A 1070 55.92 10.43 51.19
N PHE A 1071 55.99 11.52 50.40
CA PHE A 1071 56.84 11.75 49.19
C PHE A 1071 56.57 10.94 47.90
N ASN A 1072 56.86 11.37 46.65
CA ASN A 1072 57.25 12.60 45.88
C ASN A 1072 58.06 12.07 44.65
N LYS A 1073 58.20 12.69 43.46
CA LYS A 1073 57.88 14.01 42.82
C LYS A 1073 57.84 13.75 41.26
N GLU A 1074 57.86 14.62 40.23
CA GLU A 1074 58.04 16.07 39.94
C GLU A 1074 57.55 16.36 38.49
N ASP A 1075 57.05 17.51 38.01
CA ASP A 1075 56.24 18.57 38.65
C ASP A 1075 54.92 18.82 37.85
N MET A 1076 54.77 19.56 36.74
CA MET A 1076 55.59 20.59 36.03
C MET A 1076 54.64 21.61 35.33
N LYS A 1077 55.10 22.85 35.06
CA LYS A 1077 54.32 24.01 34.52
C LYS A 1077 55.16 24.81 33.49
N SER A 1078 54.65 25.65 32.58
CA SER A 1078 53.88 26.92 32.72
C SER A 1078 53.36 27.42 31.32
N TRP A 1079 52.13 27.94 31.12
CA TRP A 1079 51.67 29.36 31.10
C TRP A 1079 52.36 30.34 30.10
N PRO A 1080 51.70 31.43 29.58
CA PRO A 1080 50.26 31.71 29.34
C PRO A 1080 49.92 32.56 28.06
N ALA A 1081 48.66 33.04 27.92
CA ALA A 1081 48.16 34.19 27.09
C ALA A 1081 48.07 33.99 25.53
N ASP A 1082 47.26 34.72 24.73
CA ASP A 1082 46.23 35.78 24.95
C ASP A 1082 45.27 35.93 23.73
N GLY A 1083 44.17 36.71 23.83
CA GLY A 1083 43.59 37.47 22.68
C GLY A 1083 42.26 37.04 21.98
N MET A 1084 41.59 38.05 21.38
CA MET A 1084 40.31 38.03 20.60
C MET A 1084 40.57 37.77 19.08
N THR A 1085 39.64 37.69 18.10
CA THR A 1085 38.25 38.17 17.89
C THR A 1085 37.54 37.37 16.75
N GLU A 1086 36.33 37.76 16.33
CA GLU A 1086 35.48 37.12 15.29
C GLU A 1086 35.50 37.89 13.93
N ARG A 1087 35.15 37.22 12.80
CA ARG A 1087 34.66 37.78 11.50
C ARG A 1087 35.69 38.55 10.62
N GLU A 1088 35.51 38.78 9.29
CA GLU A 1088 34.43 38.52 8.31
C GLU A 1088 34.96 38.42 6.84
N ARG A 1089 34.21 37.75 5.94
CA ARG A 1089 33.70 38.17 4.57
C ARG A 1089 34.66 38.91 3.58
N VAL A 1090 34.75 38.60 2.26
CA VAL A 1090 33.85 39.03 1.14
C VAL A 1090 34.39 38.52 -0.24
N GLU A 1091 33.53 37.91 -1.09
CA GLU A 1091 33.44 37.90 -2.61
C GLU A 1091 34.70 37.61 -3.52
N THR A 1092 34.63 37.25 -4.83
CA THR A 1092 33.53 36.99 -5.82
C THR A 1092 33.93 35.98 -6.94
N MET A 1093 32.91 35.37 -7.61
CA MET A 1093 32.82 34.95 -9.04
C MET A 1093 33.74 33.89 -9.72
N SER A 1094 33.19 32.66 -9.81
CA SER A 1094 32.86 31.88 -11.04
C SER A 1094 33.90 31.23 -12.00
N ASN A 1095 33.76 29.89 -12.11
CA ASN A 1095 33.95 29.00 -13.29
C ASN A 1095 35.38 28.75 -13.86
N PRO A 1096 35.62 27.65 -14.62
CA PRO A 1096 34.66 26.74 -15.27
C PRO A 1096 34.76 25.25 -14.90
N VAL A 1097 33.88 24.45 -15.52
CA VAL A 1097 33.84 22.97 -15.54
C VAL A 1097 34.79 22.43 -16.62
N TYR A 1098 35.48 21.31 -16.37
CA TYR A 1098 35.56 20.21 -17.34
C TYR A 1098 35.84 18.83 -16.70
N GLU A 1099 35.15 17.84 -17.26
CA GLU A 1099 35.17 16.39 -16.98
C GLU A 1099 36.34 15.75 -17.81
N THR A 1100 36.86 14.55 -17.54
CA THR A 1100 36.37 13.25 -18.06
C THR A 1100 37.42 12.14 -17.80
N SER A 1101 37.01 10.86 -17.91
CA SER A 1101 37.76 9.68 -18.45
C SER A 1101 39.22 9.39 -18.02
N GLU A 1102 39.78 8.19 -17.98
CA GLU A 1102 39.45 6.75 -18.07
C GLU A 1102 40.83 6.03 -18.09
N ILE A 1103 40.88 4.74 -17.73
CA ILE A 1103 41.83 3.72 -18.26
C ILE A 1103 43.36 3.85 -17.97
N LYS A 1104 44.01 2.68 -17.84
CA LYS A 1104 45.47 2.46 -17.61
C LYS A 1104 46.26 2.54 -18.94
N PRO A 1105 47.58 2.85 -18.95
CA PRO A 1105 48.58 1.78 -18.77
C PRO A 1105 49.98 2.18 -18.20
N SER A 1106 50.77 1.14 -17.86
CA SER A 1106 52.24 1.00 -17.99
C SER A 1106 53.27 2.00 -17.41
N ASP A 1107 54.21 1.42 -16.65
CA ASP A 1107 55.67 1.58 -16.72
C ASP A 1107 56.46 2.74 -16.04
N VAL A 1108 57.33 2.29 -15.11
CA VAL A 1108 58.76 2.61 -14.93
C VAL A 1108 59.21 4.03 -14.52
N GLY A 1109 59.71 4.12 -13.28
CA GLY A 1109 60.73 5.08 -12.83
C GLY A 1109 60.24 6.49 -12.48
N LEU A 1110 61.04 7.34 -11.81
CA LEU A 1110 62.27 7.09 -11.04
C LEU A 1110 62.42 8.21 -9.98
N GLU A 1111 63.37 8.03 -9.05
CA GLU A 1111 63.79 8.91 -7.94
C GLU A 1111 63.51 10.43 -8.08
N PHE A 1112 62.96 11.05 -7.03
CA PHE A 1112 63.78 11.76 -6.03
C PHE A 1112 63.03 11.97 -4.69
#